data_AF-A0AAF5DDS8-F1
#
_entry.id   AF-A0AAF5DDS8-F1
#
_cell.length_a   1.000
_cell.length_b   1.000
_cell.length_c   1.000
_cell.angle_alpha   90.00
_cell.angle_beta   90.00
_cell.angle_gamma   90.00
#
_symmetry.space_group_name_H-M   'P 1'
#
loop_
_entity.id
_entity.type
_entity.pdbx_description
1 polymer ?
#
loop_
_entity_poly.entity_id
_entity_poly.type
_entity_poly.pdbx_seq_one_letter_code
_entity_poly.pdbx_strand_id
1 'polypeptide(L)'
;VKEDSCLKEETFEEFLTVSAKKRKPLPNDVVFFFDNDARYLPFAGIVLVLKSRYFKRKFKNFDEVVFSNLTFEAMFTMKKFLYSDPETYIMTTKRLLYHMECLGNFDCDSSKLLCQEYIINHLKPKDYFRTFEKSLISDPIFKPMILEKIVEDFHELLPTCPLNGLSYKTVEAFLTSSIKKIIPHMSLFQLFINWADHQRGIVDVDDIMNLFHCLDIAEFGFGITKEGVIKQGKNLNDYDIMASKFSNLMIDEFKTQLDCKNYYHMADSLAFVSGGYLHSSDKAFIFNGPFGKVENFLTMPFCRARHTSSVVGKKIFLIGGQDENWQSKKTAFTYDILTQTFTGEFDLLQVPRSYHSSISIDDTVYIIGGYGQTVINTIEIYNLIRPDVPQTQHMSFPEACHDSFLLNNGIYITPGRCSASIRLYDHRAGIISEVCKLQPHIYLSGYCADYETGEIYSFGGRYLHYRTATSYVYDIRANKFRNICDLEIATPDARCYLYGEFIYVLGGYPLPLPREGSEVFTRYNPSNYIQIYNIRRDTWEVSQTKLLRKKFYIFFFLAKDMIKYFLLIFIISLTESSKKSLLISYYGSHVYVKNVIKSQHNFDKERITLIINAHSNDINKNISKQIDNWEGPISLGIFIDVDDIFNLRTLCTFCTLKSIPNINNKTSIHFIFSYNALSKDGSEKELLNEYFNEINCEENIKSVNNVCNISTDEDEETKIKRIITYPINVIRNIARNEIKTKFMAYADINDFFSQNFEYKMLKLLKKIFYINIKNSKRKKTKNVLVYRSFVVDNSSERPKTKKELIQLINSSKAFIFDSYLNNSHQINNIEEWLYKKETSTPSIQLITPFNYVNWDPHFISDNKIPYFDERFCYPLKDRIHLKWHLCRQEYKFFIVNDIFMYHYDTIDFKEKKLLKKAKYRILTKTVRIIKEFNKKMYRLYPKTVRLCPKFEL
;
A
#
# COMPACT_ATOMS: atom_id res chain seq x y z
N VAL A 1 -44.42 -11.19 10.39
CA VAL A 1 -44.74 -10.97 11.82
C VAL A 1 -45.32 -12.26 12.37
N LYS A 2 -44.48 -13.13 12.94
CA LYS A 2 -44.83 -14.31 13.75
C LYS A 2 -43.61 -14.64 14.62
N GLU A 3 -43.32 -13.75 15.56
CA GLU A 3 -42.40 -14.03 16.68
C GLU A 3 -43.04 -13.40 17.91
N ASP A 4 -44.07 -14.07 18.41
CA ASP A 4 -44.38 -14.22 19.83
C ASP A 4 -45.59 -15.14 19.92
N SER A 5 -45.33 -16.38 20.34
CA SER A 5 -46.35 -17.30 20.81
C SER A 5 -47.09 -16.65 21.98
N CYS A 6 -48.43 -16.60 21.90
CA CYS A 6 -49.33 -15.84 22.78
C CYS A 6 -49.41 -14.34 22.45
N LEU A 7 -50.23 -13.95 21.48
CA LEU A 7 -51.21 -12.86 21.54
C LEU A 7 -51.91 -12.76 20.17
N LYS A 8 -53.14 -12.24 20.16
CA LYS A 8 -54.08 -12.19 19.02
C LYS A 8 -53.43 -11.66 17.73
N GLU A 9 -53.94 -12.12 16.59
CA GLU A 9 -53.65 -11.52 15.27
C GLU A 9 -53.95 -10.01 15.32
N GLU A 10 -52.92 -9.19 15.51
CA GLU A 10 -52.98 -7.75 15.32
C GLU A 10 -52.73 -7.44 13.85
N THR A 11 -53.57 -6.60 13.28
CA THR A 11 -53.36 -6.02 11.95
C THR A 11 -52.12 -5.12 11.93
N PHE A 12 -51.45 -4.97 10.79
CA PHE A 12 -50.25 -4.13 10.67
C PHE A 12 -50.52 -2.66 11.06
N GLU A 13 -51.77 -2.19 10.88
CA GLU A 13 -52.24 -0.88 11.36
C GLU A 13 -52.34 -0.80 12.90
N GLU A 14 -52.81 -1.86 13.56
CA GLU A 14 -52.77 -1.99 15.03
C GLU A 14 -51.34 -1.99 15.55
N PHE A 15 -50.39 -2.68 14.88
CA PHE A 15 -48.99 -2.69 15.30
C PHE A 15 -48.32 -1.30 15.24
N LEU A 16 -48.63 -0.51 14.20
CA LEU A 16 -48.15 0.87 14.06
C LEU A 16 -48.79 1.84 15.08
N THR A 17 -50.08 1.67 15.41
CA THR A 17 -50.74 2.51 16.43
C THR A 17 -50.36 2.11 17.86
N VAL A 18 -50.12 0.82 18.11
CA VAL A 18 -49.71 0.29 19.43
C VAL A 18 -48.24 0.63 19.73
N SER A 19 -47.32 0.56 18.76
CA SER A 19 -45.92 0.99 18.94
C SER A 19 -45.74 2.51 19.05
N ALA A 20 -46.67 3.30 18.50
CA ALA A 20 -46.72 4.75 18.72
C ALA A 20 -47.25 5.13 20.13
N LYS A 21 -48.13 4.30 20.72
CA LYS A 21 -48.71 4.54 22.07
C LYS A 21 -47.94 3.87 23.21
N LYS A 22 -47.25 2.77 22.95
CA LYS A 22 -46.39 2.04 23.89
C LYS A 22 -44.99 2.00 23.29
N ARG A 23 -43.97 2.45 24.03
CA ARG A 23 -42.52 2.46 23.66
C ARG A 23 -41.93 1.07 23.33
N LYS A 24 -42.57 0.24 22.50
CA LYS A 24 -42.01 -1.02 22.02
C LYS A 24 -41.04 -0.74 20.87
N PRO A 25 -39.82 -1.31 20.89
CA PRO A 25 -38.88 -1.17 19.79
C PRO A 25 -39.46 -1.77 18.51
N LEU A 26 -39.28 -1.07 17.39
CA LEU A 26 -39.62 -1.59 16.07
C LEU A 26 -38.64 -2.70 15.67
N PRO A 27 -39.07 -3.76 14.96
CA PRO A 27 -38.17 -4.81 14.49
C PRO A 27 -37.12 -4.24 13.53
N ASN A 28 -35.86 -4.68 13.66
CA ASN A 28 -34.76 -4.27 12.76
C ASN A 28 -35.00 -4.74 11.32
N ASP A 29 -35.59 -5.93 11.14
CA ASP A 29 -35.92 -6.52 9.85
C ASP A 29 -37.36 -7.04 9.83
N VAL A 30 -38.05 -6.84 8.70
CA VAL A 30 -39.34 -7.49 8.43
C VAL A 30 -39.09 -8.66 7.49
N VAL A 31 -39.42 -9.86 7.95
CA VAL A 31 -39.40 -11.08 7.15
C VAL A 31 -40.76 -11.26 6.49
N PHE A 32 -40.78 -11.26 5.16
CA PHE A 32 -41.94 -11.68 4.37
C PHE A 32 -41.78 -13.16 4.03
N PHE A 33 -42.79 -13.97 4.39
CA PHE A 33 -42.88 -15.38 4.04
C PHE A 33 -43.80 -15.57 2.84
N PHE A 34 -43.30 -16.24 1.80
CA PHE A 34 -44.06 -16.79 0.70
C PHE A 34 -43.72 -18.27 0.55
N ASP A 35 -44.63 -19.06 -0.03
CA ASP A 35 -44.54 -20.53 -0.15
C ASP A 35 -43.21 -21.06 -0.74
N ASN A 36 -42.38 -20.21 -1.36
CA ASN A 36 -41.10 -20.59 -1.96
C ASN A 36 -39.90 -19.66 -1.69
N ASP A 37 -40.02 -18.57 -0.91
CA ASP A 37 -38.91 -17.62 -0.73
C ASP A 37 -39.09 -16.75 0.52
N ALA A 38 -38.17 -16.85 1.49
CA ALA A 38 -38.12 -15.97 2.66
C ALA A 38 -37.22 -14.77 2.33
N ARG A 39 -37.79 -13.54 2.34
CA ARG A 39 -37.04 -12.34 1.96
C ARG A 39 -37.04 -11.26 3.04
N TYR A 40 -35.84 -10.77 3.34
CA TYR A 40 -35.56 -9.73 4.33
C TYR A 40 -35.66 -8.34 3.71
N LEU A 41 -36.37 -7.44 4.39
CA LEU A 41 -36.41 -6.01 4.10
C LEU A 41 -36.19 -5.21 5.40
N PRO A 42 -35.24 -4.26 5.44
CA PRO A 42 -35.07 -3.38 6.59
C PRO A 42 -36.36 -2.59 6.83
N PHE A 43 -36.83 -2.54 8.07
CA PHE A 43 -38.10 -1.88 8.42
C PHE A 43 -38.10 -0.41 7.96
N ALA A 44 -36.97 0.28 8.16
CA ALA A 44 -36.76 1.65 7.69
C ALA A 44 -36.85 1.81 6.16
N GLY A 45 -36.42 0.79 5.42
CA GLY A 45 -36.52 0.74 3.96
C GLY A 45 -37.97 0.66 3.46
N ILE A 46 -38.83 -0.06 4.17
CA ILE A 46 -40.27 -0.14 3.85
C ILE A 46 -40.95 1.22 4.05
N VAL A 47 -40.64 1.91 5.15
CA VAL A 47 -41.15 3.26 5.45
C VAL A 47 -40.71 4.27 4.39
N LEU A 48 -39.45 4.23 3.95
CA LEU A 48 -38.91 5.07 2.88
C LEU A 48 -39.62 4.84 1.53
N VAL A 49 -39.91 3.58 1.19
CA VAL A 49 -40.57 3.24 -0.07
C VAL A 49 -42.02 3.77 -0.09
N LEU A 50 -42.77 3.57 1.00
CA LEU A 50 -44.16 4.01 1.15
C LEU A 50 -44.32 5.54 1.10
N LYS A 51 -43.32 6.29 1.56
CA LYS A 51 -43.31 7.77 1.48
C LYS A 51 -42.75 8.33 0.17
N SER A 52 -42.18 7.51 -0.73
CA SER A 52 -41.55 8.03 -1.95
C SER A 52 -42.57 8.45 -3.03
N ARG A 53 -42.30 9.58 -3.72
CA ARG A 53 -43.09 10.03 -4.88
C ARG A 53 -43.10 9.02 -6.03
N TYR A 54 -42.03 8.22 -6.14
CA TYR A 54 -41.90 7.18 -7.16
C TYR A 54 -42.92 6.05 -6.94
N PHE A 55 -43.03 5.56 -5.70
CA PHE A 55 -43.93 4.47 -5.36
C PHE A 55 -45.40 4.92 -5.46
N LYS A 56 -45.74 6.12 -4.95
CA LYS A 56 -47.08 6.73 -5.11
C LYS A 56 -47.51 6.90 -6.57
N ARG A 57 -46.58 7.25 -7.48
CA ARG A 57 -46.88 7.39 -8.91
C ARG A 57 -47.10 6.05 -9.62
N LYS A 58 -46.37 5.01 -9.20
CA LYS A 58 -46.41 3.70 -9.84
C LYS A 58 -47.59 2.85 -9.38
N PHE A 59 -48.10 3.11 -8.17
CA PHE A 59 -49.20 2.39 -7.54
C PHE A 59 -50.34 3.34 -7.16
N LYS A 60 -50.99 3.95 -8.18
CA LYS A 60 -52.06 4.97 -8.02
C LYS A 60 -53.26 4.55 -7.17
N ASN A 61 -53.43 3.26 -6.87
CA ASN A 61 -54.57 2.72 -6.10
C ASN A 61 -54.18 2.23 -4.69
N PHE A 62 -52.96 2.53 -4.22
CA PHE A 62 -52.44 2.06 -2.92
C PHE A 62 -52.66 3.07 -1.77
N ASP A 63 -53.80 3.77 -1.76
CA ASP A 63 -54.12 4.71 -0.66
C ASP A 63 -54.58 4.02 0.63
N GLU A 64 -54.87 2.70 0.59
CA GLU A 64 -55.15 1.85 1.75
C GLU A 64 -54.28 0.58 1.68
N VAL A 65 -53.14 0.56 2.39
CA VAL A 65 -52.24 -0.60 2.37
C VAL A 65 -52.60 -1.58 3.47
N VAL A 66 -53.51 -2.51 3.17
CA VAL A 66 -53.61 -3.76 3.94
C VAL A 66 -52.47 -4.68 3.50
N PHE A 67 -51.48 -4.90 4.37
CA PHE A 67 -50.26 -5.69 4.11
C PHE A 67 -50.52 -7.15 3.71
N SER A 68 -51.75 -7.64 3.85
CA SER A 68 -52.15 -8.99 3.45
C SER A 68 -52.17 -9.24 1.94
N ASN A 69 -52.13 -8.19 1.10
CA ASN A 69 -52.26 -8.29 -0.37
C ASN A 69 -51.06 -7.72 -1.16
N LEU A 70 -49.86 -7.72 -0.58
CA LEU A 70 -48.64 -7.29 -1.30
C LEU A 70 -48.33 -8.24 -2.47
N THR A 71 -48.55 -7.77 -3.71
CA THR A 71 -48.19 -8.53 -4.91
C THR A 71 -46.66 -8.67 -5.03
N PHE A 72 -46.21 -9.78 -5.63
CA PHE A 72 -44.79 -9.99 -5.95
C PHE A 72 -44.18 -8.79 -6.69
N GLU A 73 -44.96 -8.14 -7.55
CA GLU A 73 -44.56 -6.96 -8.32
C GLU A 73 -44.34 -5.71 -7.46
N ALA A 74 -45.16 -5.50 -6.42
CA ALA A 74 -44.99 -4.43 -5.45
C ALA A 74 -43.73 -4.64 -4.61
N MET A 75 -43.50 -5.86 -4.12
CA MET A 75 -42.28 -6.22 -3.38
C MET A 75 -41.02 -6.15 -4.24
N PHE A 76 -41.08 -6.64 -5.48
CA PHE A 76 -39.96 -6.55 -6.41
C PHE A 76 -39.63 -5.08 -6.72
N THR A 77 -40.66 -4.23 -6.82
CA THR A 77 -40.47 -2.78 -6.96
C THR A 77 -39.86 -2.14 -5.70
N MET A 78 -40.29 -2.53 -4.49
CA MET A 78 -39.67 -2.09 -3.22
C MET A 78 -38.18 -2.47 -3.19
N LYS A 79 -37.86 -3.71 -3.56
CA LYS A 79 -36.48 -4.21 -3.64
C LYS A 79 -35.65 -3.43 -4.68
N LYS A 80 -36.22 -3.18 -5.88
CA LYS A 80 -35.60 -2.35 -6.93
C LYS A 80 -35.38 -0.90 -6.47
N PHE A 81 -36.26 -0.39 -5.61
CA PHE A 81 -36.15 0.95 -5.05
C PHE A 81 -35.02 1.04 -4.03
N LEU A 82 -34.86 0.04 -3.17
CA LEU A 82 -33.87 0.03 -2.09
C LEU A 82 -32.45 -0.37 -2.55
N TYR A 83 -32.30 -1.32 -3.48
CA TYR A 83 -31.01 -2.00 -3.68
C TYR A 83 -30.32 -1.75 -5.03
N SER A 84 -30.88 -0.93 -5.93
CA SER A 84 -30.31 -0.56 -7.25
C SER A 84 -30.09 -1.67 -8.27
N ASP A 85 -29.86 -2.89 -7.81
CA ASP A 85 -29.59 -4.05 -8.61
C ASP A 85 -30.00 -5.29 -7.77
N PRO A 86 -30.96 -6.11 -8.23
CA PRO A 86 -31.36 -7.33 -7.54
C PRO A 86 -30.21 -8.32 -7.37
N GLU A 87 -29.15 -8.23 -8.19
CA GLU A 87 -28.04 -9.19 -8.24
C GLU A 87 -26.83 -8.78 -7.39
N THR A 88 -26.61 -7.49 -7.11
CA THR A 88 -25.38 -7.02 -6.45
C THR A 88 -25.56 -6.32 -5.09
N TYR A 89 -26.80 -6.08 -4.63
CA TYR A 89 -27.07 -5.46 -3.31
C TYR A 89 -26.38 -4.09 -3.08
N ILE A 90 -25.93 -3.37 -4.11
CA ILE A 90 -25.12 -2.15 -3.92
C ILE A 90 -25.99 -0.88 -3.82
N MET A 91 -25.98 -0.25 -2.64
CA MET A 91 -26.48 1.11 -2.43
C MET A 91 -25.59 2.11 -3.19
N THR A 92 -26.15 2.88 -4.13
CA THR A 92 -25.38 3.89 -4.89
C THR A 92 -25.28 5.21 -4.11
N THR A 93 -24.18 5.96 -4.27
CA THR A 93 -23.98 7.29 -3.66
C THR A 93 -25.19 8.21 -3.89
N LYS A 94 -25.76 8.19 -5.11
CA LYS A 94 -26.93 9.00 -5.47
C LYS A 94 -28.16 8.69 -4.62
N ARG A 95 -28.40 7.41 -4.30
CA ARG A 95 -29.51 6.96 -3.44
C ARG A 95 -29.23 7.20 -1.97
N LEU A 96 -27.99 6.98 -1.54
CA LEU A 96 -27.57 7.24 -0.17
C LEU A 96 -27.75 8.72 0.20
N LEU A 97 -27.37 9.62 -0.72
CA LEU A 97 -27.61 11.07 -0.60
C LEU A 97 -29.10 11.44 -0.65
N TYR A 98 -29.92 10.70 -1.40
CA TYR A 98 -31.39 10.90 -1.41
C TYR A 98 -32.03 10.46 -0.08
N HIS A 99 -31.55 9.37 0.52
CA HIS A 99 -32.00 8.93 1.84
C HIS A 99 -31.62 9.94 2.92
N MET A 100 -30.41 10.51 2.89
CA MET A 100 -30.00 11.61 3.79
C MET A 100 -30.89 12.85 3.67
N GLU A 101 -31.29 13.24 2.45
CA GLU A 101 -32.23 14.34 2.23
C GLU A 101 -33.63 14.04 2.78
N CYS A 102 -34.05 12.78 2.72
CA CYS A 102 -35.36 12.35 3.22
C CYS A 102 -35.40 12.18 4.75
N LEU A 103 -34.25 12.01 5.40
CA LEU A 103 -34.12 11.81 6.85
C LEU A 103 -34.65 12.99 7.67
N GLY A 104 -34.56 14.20 7.13
CA GLY A 104 -35.15 15.40 7.74
C GLY A 104 -36.68 15.39 7.81
N ASN A 105 -37.35 14.49 7.07
CA ASN A 105 -38.82 14.36 7.03
C ASN A 105 -39.38 13.23 7.91
N PHE A 106 -38.54 12.61 8.75
CA PHE A 106 -38.98 11.59 9.70
C PHE A 106 -39.39 12.24 11.03
N ASP A 107 -40.61 11.94 11.48
CA ASP A 107 -41.14 12.35 12.80
C ASP A 107 -40.78 11.34 13.92
N CYS A 108 -40.03 10.28 13.62
CA CYS A 108 -39.72 9.20 14.57
C CYS A 108 -38.21 9.05 14.79
N ASP A 109 -37.76 9.28 16.02
CA ASP A 109 -36.34 9.23 16.43
C ASP A 109 -35.71 7.84 16.20
N SER A 110 -36.44 6.76 16.49
CA SER A 110 -35.94 5.38 16.30
C SER A 110 -35.70 5.06 14.83
N SER A 111 -36.59 5.54 13.95
CA SER A 111 -36.45 5.37 12.50
C SER A 111 -35.31 6.21 11.93
N LYS A 112 -35.08 7.42 12.51
CA LYS A 112 -33.91 8.24 12.18
C LYS A 112 -32.61 7.51 12.55
N LEU A 113 -32.52 6.96 13.76
CA LEU A 113 -31.33 6.26 14.27
C LEU A 113 -30.96 5.04 13.40
N LEU A 114 -31.92 4.18 13.08
CA LEU A 114 -31.68 3.00 12.22
C LEU A 114 -31.24 3.39 10.81
N CYS A 115 -31.84 4.43 10.23
CA CYS A 115 -31.39 4.98 8.95
C CYS A 115 -29.98 5.55 9.02
N GLN A 116 -29.61 6.22 10.11
CA GLN A 116 -28.27 6.77 10.33
C GLN A 116 -27.22 5.66 10.38
N GLU A 117 -27.44 4.62 11.21
CA GLU A 117 -26.55 3.45 11.30
C GLU A 117 -26.41 2.75 9.95
N TYR A 118 -27.52 2.55 9.25
CA TYR A 118 -27.51 1.93 7.93
C TYR A 118 -26.66 2.73 6.94
N ILE A 119 -26.86 4.05 6.88
CA ILE A 119 -26.11 4.95 5.98
C ILE A 119 -24.62 4.87 6.27
N ILE A 120 -24.22 4.89 7.54
CA ILE A 120 -22.81 4.89 7.95
C ILE A 120 -22.13 3.56 7.65
N ASN A 121 -22.82 2.45 7.91
CA ASN A 121 -22.27 1.11 7.68
C ASN A 121 -22.11 0.78 6.18
N HIS A 122 -22.81 1.50 5.30
CA HIS A 122 -22.76 1.31 3.85
C HIS A 122 -22.06 2.44 3.09
N LEU A 123 -21.56 3.47 3.79
CA LEU A 123 -20.85 4.59 3.18
C LEU A 123 -19.43 4.15 2.77
N LYS A 124 -19.07 4.33 1.49
CA LYS A 124 -17.74 3.99 0.97
C LYS A 124 -16.76 5.17 1.13
N PRO A 125 -15.46 4.93 1.40
CA PRO A 125 -14.47 5.99 1.64
C PRO A 125 -14.46 7.09 0.57
N LYS A 126 -14.52 6.71 -0.71
CA LYS A 126 -14.56 7.65 -1.85
C LYS A 126 -15.70 8.69 -1.82
N ASP A 127 -16.75 8.42 -1.05
CA ASP A 127 -17.97 9.24 -1.00
C ASP A 127 -17.99 10.16 0.24
N TYR A 128 -17.09 9.99 1.22
CA TYR A 128 -17.13 10.67 2.53
C TYR A 128 -17.19 12.19 2.42
N PHE A 129 -16.33 12.78 1.60
CA PHE A 129 -16.24 14.23 1.44
C PHE A 129 -17.46 14.83 0.73
N ARG A 130 -18.05 14.10 -0.22
CA ARG A 130 -19.30 14.52 -0.87
C ARG A 130 -20.49 14.39 0.07
N THR A 131 -20.49 13.38 0.92
CA THR A 131 -21.48 13.19 1.98
C THR A 131 -21.32 14.28 3.05
N PHE A 132 -20.09 14.68 3.39
CA PHE A 132 -19.82 15.80 4.30
C PHE A 132 -20.40 17.10 3.76
N GLU A 133 -20.21 17.40 2.48
CA GLU A 133 -20.84 18.57 1.84
C GLU A 133 -22.36 18.58 2.00
N LYS A 134 -23.01 17.43 1.78
CA LYS A 134 -24.45 17.30 2.01
C LYS A 134 -24.83 17.41 3.48
N SER A 135 -23.97 16.96 4.39
CA SER A 135 -24.19 17.08 5.83
C SER A 135 -24.28 18.52 6.31
N LEU A 136 -23.67 19.46 5.60
CA LEU A 136 -23.75 20.90 5.91
C LEU A 136 -25.16 21.49 5.71
N ILE A 137 -26.02 20.82 4.93
CA ILE A 137 -27.39 21.25 4.63
C ILE A 137 -28.45 20.21 5.00
N SER A 138 -28.05 19.10 5.65
CA SER A 138 -28.95 18.04 6.14
C SER A 138 -29.05 18.03 7.67
N ASP A 139 -29.53 16.92 8.25
CA ASP A 139 -29.60 16.74 9.71
C ASP A 139 -28.20 16.95 10.36
N PRO A 140 -28.07 17.80 11.41
CA PRO A 140 -26.80 18.13 12.05
C PRO A 140 -25.99 16.94 12.54
N ILE A 141 -26.65 15.82 12.85
CA ILE A 141 -26.02 14.62 13.40
C ILE A 141 -25.09 13.92 12.40
N PHE A 142 -25.29 14.11 11.08
CA PHE A 142 -24.44 13.49 10.07
C PHE A 142 -23.03 14.07 10.04
N LYS A 143 -22.86 15.36 10.37
CA LYS A 143 -21.57 16.02 10.33
C LYS A 143 -20.53 15.33 11.23
N PRO A 144 -20.75 15.11 12.54
CA PRO A 144 -19.79 14.41 13.40
C PRO A 144 -19.55 12.96 12.95
N MET A 145 -20.61 12.23 12.56
CA MET A 145 -20.49 10.83 12.12
C MET A 145 -19.64 10.67 10.86
N ILE A 146 -19.76 11.59 9.90
CA ILE A 146 -18.94 11.58 8.68
C ILE A 146 -17.51 12.00 8.99
N LEU A 147 -17.29 12.94 9.91
CA LEU A 147 -15.95 13.32 10.34
C LEU A 147 -15.22 12.15 11.00
N GLU A 148 -15.90 11.35 11.84
CA GLU A 148 -15.36 10.11 12.40
C GLU A 148 -14.95 9.13 11.31
N LYS A 149 -15.77 8.94 10.27
CA LYS A 149 -15.42 8.10 9.12
C LYS A 149 -14.22 8.64 8.32
N ILE A 150 -14.15 9.95 8.10
CA ILE A 150 -13.01 10.59 7.43
C ILE A 150 -11.73 10.38 8.24
N VAL A 151 -11.80 10.51 9.56
CA VAL A 151 -10.72 10.24 10.51
C VAL A 151 -10.29 8.77 10.41
N GLU A 152 -11.22 7.83 10.58
CA GLU A 152 -10.96 6.38 10.53
C GLU A 152 -10.21 5.91 9.29
N ASP A 153 -10.54 6.48 8.12
CA ASP A 153 -10.00 6.04 6.82
C ASP A 153 -9.09 7.10 6.17
N PHE A 154 -8.62 8.08 6.93
CA PHE A 154 -7.89 9.25 6.41
C PHE A 154 -6.70 8.89 5.52
N HIS A 155 -5.94 7.87 5.91
CA HIS A 155 -4.76 7.38 5.16
C HIS A 155 -5.12 6.80 3.80
N GLU A 156 -6.25 6.12 3.69
CA GLU A 156 -6.73 5.57 2.42
C GLU A 156 -7.28 6.67 1.51
N LEU A 157 -7.76 7.77 2.10
CA LEU A 157 -8.34 8.91 1.39
C LEU A 157 -7.28 9.86 0.83
N LEU A 158 -6.18 10.09 1.55
CA LEU A 158 -5.09 11.01 1.19
C LEU A 158 -4.60 10.88 -0.27
N PRO A 159 -4.33 9.67 -0.81
CA PRO A 159 -3.88 9.51 -2.20
C PRO A 159 -4.94 9.84 -3.26
N THR A 160 -6.21 9.96 -2.88
CA THR A 160 -7.34 10.08 -3.81
C THR A 160 -7.72 11.53 -4.15
N CYS A 161 -6.98 12.52 -3.63
CA CYS A 161 -7.30 13.96 -3.73
C CYS A 161 -8.75 14.26 -3.31
N PRO A 162 -9.14 13.92 -2.08
CA PRO A 162 -10.54 13.71 -1.74
C PRO A 162 -11.37 15.00 -1.59
N LEU A 163 -10.72 16.17 -1.46
CA LEU A 163 -11.38 17.47 -1.46
C LEU A 163 -11.78 17.95 -2.88
N ASN A 164 -11.26 17.33 -3.95
CA ASN A 164 -11.51 17.78 -5.31
C ASN A 164 -13.01 17.76 -5.66
N GLY A 165 -13.49 18.87 -6.20
CA GLY A 165 -14.91 19.06 -6.56
C GLY A 165 -15.79 19.62 -5.45
N LEU A 166 -15.27 19.83 -4.23
CA LEU A 166 -15.98 20.52 -3.16
C LEU A 166 -15.91 22.05 -3.31
N SER A 167 -16.95 22.74 -2.82
CA SER A 167 -17.00 24.21 -2.77
C SER A 167 -16.04 24.80 -1.73
N TYR A 168 -15.69 26.08 -1.88
CA TYR A 168 -14.93 26.86 -0.87
C TYR A 168 -15.54 26.72 0.52
N LYS A 169 -16.85 26.96 0.65
CA LYS A 169 -17.58 26.88 1.93
C LYS A 169 -17.50 25.49 2.55
N THR A 170 -17.48 24.45 1.73
CA THR A 170 -17.34 23.07 2.19
C THR A 170 -15.95 22.83 2.78
N VAL A 171 -14.90 23.31 2.11
CA VAL A 171 -13.52 23.17 2.59
C VAL A 171 -13.28 24.01 3.84
N GLU A 172 -13.81 25.23 3.90
CA GLU A 172 -13.79 26.08 5.08
C GLU A 172 -14.49 25.39 6.27
N ALA A 173 -15.70 24.87 6.06
CA ALA A 173 -16.45 24.14 7.09
C ALA A 173 -15.76 22.86 7.55
N PHE A 174 -14.96 22.23 6.67
CA PHE A 174 -14.15 21.06 6.98
C PHE A 174 -12.93 21.45 7.84
N LEU A 175 -12.12 22.42 7.41
CA LEU A 175 -10.92 22.87 8.12
C LEU A 175 -11.24 23.54 9.48
N THR A 176 -12.42 24.13 9.61
CA THR A 176 -12.90 24.71 10.89
C THR A 176 -13.60 23.70 11.81
N SER A 177 -13.83 22.46 11.34
CA SER A 177 -14.50 21.43 12.14
C SER A 177 -13.62 20.86 13.25
N SER A 178 -14.15 19.90 14.02
CA SER A 178 -13.40 19.15 15.03
C SER A 178 -12.20 18.39 14.47
N ILE A 179 -12.11 18.21 13.14
CA ILE A 179 -11.04 17.43 12.50
C ILE A 179 -9.64 17.98 12.78
N LYS A 180 -9.49 19.31 12.93
CA LYS A 180 -8.21 19.96 13.23
C LYS A 180 -7.64 19.58 14.60
N LYS A 181 -8.47 19.05 15.50
CA LYS A 181 -8.04 18.54 16.82
C LYS A 181 -7.48 17.12 16.75
N ILE A 182 -7.72 16.42 15.63
CA ILE A 182 -7.43 14.98 15.47
C ILE A 182 -6.36 14.78 14.41
N ILE A 183 -6.41 15.55 13.31
CA ILE A 183 -5.51 15.41 12.17
C ILE A 183 -4.47 16.55 12.22
N PRO A 184 -3.17 16.23 12.13
CA PRO A 184 -2.10 17.23 12.13
C PRO A 184 -2.32 18.30 11.07
N HIS A 185 -2.04 19.56 11.43
CA HIS A 185 -2.29 20.69 10.55
C HIS A 185 -1.49 20.61 9.23
N MET A 186 -0.35 19.94 9.22
CA MET A 186 0.45 19.67 8.01
C MET A 186 -0.28 18.75 7.01
N SER A 187 -0.96 17.72 7.49
CA SER A 187 -1.72 16.80 6.63
C SER A 187 -2.95 17.49 6.03
N LEU A 188 -3.62 18.33 6.82
CA LEU A 188 -4.71 19.19 6.36
C LEU A 188 -4.21 20.21 5.33
N PHE A 189 -3.04 20.79 5.56
CA PHE A 189 -2.37 21.71 4.62
C PHE A 189 -2.11 21.03 3.27
N GLN A 190 -1.60 19.80 3.25
CA GLN A 190 -1.36 19.05 2.03
C GLN A 190 -2.65 18.77 1.23
N LEU A 191 -3.75 18.44 1.91
CA LEU A 191 -5.07 18.26 1.29
C LEU A 191 -5.58 19.57 0.68
N PHE A 192 -5.52 20.65 1.47
CA PHE A 192 -5.95 21.99 1.06
C PHE A 192 -5.14 22.51 -0.13
N ILE A 193 -3.81 22.38 -0.14
CA ILE A 193 -2.96 22.83 -1.25
C ILE A 193 -3.28 22.06 -2.54
N ASN A 194 -3.52 20.75 -2.43
CA ASN A 194 -3.93 19.95 -3.58
C ASN A 194 -5.29 20.43 -4.13
N TRP A 195 -6.25 20.75 -3.27
CA TRP A 195 -7.54 21.31 -3.69
C TRP A 195 -7.39 22.70 -4.33
N ALA A 196 -6.64 23.60 -3.69
CA ALA A 196 -6.40 24.95 -4.19
C ALA A 196 -5.71 24.95 -5.55
N ASP A 197 -4.76 24.03 -5.78
CA ASP A 197 -4.11 23.83 -7.07
C ASP A 197 -5.06 23.33 -8.18
N HIS A 198 -6.19 22.69 -7.83
CA HIS A 198 -7.24 22.27 -8.77
C HIS A 198 -8.30 23.35 -9.02
N GLN A 199 -8.50 24.30 -8.10
CA GLN A 199 -9.49 25.39 -8.19
C GLN A 199 -8.96 26.65 -8.91
N ARG A 200 -7.96 26.50 -9.79
CA ARG A 200 -7.29 27.63 -10.46
C ARG A 200 -8.26 28.57 -11.15
N GLY A 201 -8.21 29.85 -10.78
CA GLY A 201 -9.02 30.91 -11.38
C GLY A 201 -10.49 30.91 -10.96
N ILE A 202 -10.88 30.07 -9.99
CA ILE A 202 -12.26 29.96 -9.50
C ILE A 202 -12.42 30.55 -8.09
N VAL A 203 -11.38 30.46 -7.25
CA VAL A 203 -11.37 30.92 -5.85
C VAL A 203 -10.41 32.10 -5.72
N ASP A 204 -10.83 33.15 -5.03
CA ASP A 204 -10.02 34.36 -4.81
C ASP A 204 -8.78 34.06 -3.97
N VAL A 205 -7.70 34.82 -4.17
CA VAL A 205 -6.51 34.78 -3.32
C VAL A 205 -6.89 35.10 -1.88
N ASP A 206 -7.79 36.05 -1.64
CA ASP A 206 -8.25 36.39 -0.29
C ASP A 206 -8.97 35.21 0.38
N ASP A 207 -9.78 34.46 -0.36
CA ASP A 207 -10.45 33.24 0.10
C ASP A 207 -9.42 32.15 0.45
N ILE A 208 -8.42 31.93 -0.41
CA ILE A 208 -7.33 31.00 -0.13
C ILE A 208 -6.61 31.40 1.17
N MET A 209 -6.34 32.69 1.36
CA MET A 209 -5.71 33.22 2.58
C MET A 209 -6.58 33.01 3.84
N ASN A 210 -7.90 33.11 3.72
CA ASN A 210 -8.82 32.79 4.82
C ASN A 210 -8.76 31.31 5.22
N LEU A 211 -8.64 30.38 4.26
CA LEU A 211 -8.46 28.96 4.56
C LEU A 211 -7.12 28.68 5.25
N PHE A 212 -6.05 29.38 4.86
CA PHE A 212 -4.77 29.32 5.56
C PHE A 212 -4.88 29.72 7.03
N HIS A 213 -5.70 30.73 7.35
CA HIS A 213 -5.93 31.16 8.72
C HIS A 213 -6.62 30.10 9.60
N CYS A 214 -7.23 29.08 8.99
CA CYS A 214 -7.82 27.95 9.72
C CYS A 214 -6.78 26.94 10.24
N LEU A 215 -5.52 27.04 9.80
CA LEU A 215 -4.44 26.12 10.16
C LEU A 215 -3.44 26.75 11.14
N ASP A 216 -2.95 25.97 12.11
CA ASP A 216 -1.82 26.34 12.95
C ASP A 216 -0.51 25.98 12.25
N ILE A 217 0.16 27.00 11.73
CA ILE A 217 1.43 26.88 11.01
C ILE A 217 2.58 26.60 12.00
N ALA A 218 2.42 26.88 13.29
CA ALA A 218 3.45 26.59 14.29
C ALA A 218 3.71 25.09 14.43
N GLU A 219 2.69 24.24 14.23
CA GLU A 219 2.82 22.78 14.21
C GLU A 219 3.75 22.26 13.12
N PHE A 220 4.12 23.08 12.14
CA PHE A 220 4.93 22.62 11.02
C PHE A 220 6.37 22.33 11.45
N GLY A 221 6.86 22.82 12.59
CA GLY A 221 8.14 22.38 13.17
C GLY A 221 9.41 22.84 12.42
N PHE A 222 9.30 23.78 11.46
CA PHE A 222 10.43 24.24 10.62
C PHE A 222 10.87 25.69 10.90
N GLY A 223 10.46 26.32 12.00
CA GLY A 223 10.75 27.75 12.24
C GLY A 223 10.12 28.68 11.18
N ILE A 224 9.11 28.17 10.46
CA ILE A 224 8.35 28.93 9.47
C ILE A 224 7.41 29.87 10.23
N THR A 225 7.60 31.18 10.10
CA THR A 225 6.65 32.14 10.69
C THR A 225 5.38 32.20 9.86
N LYS A 226 4.23 32.36 10.55
CA LYS A 226 2.93 32.66 9.92
C LYS A 226 3.05 33.84 8.95
N GLU A 227 3.84 34.84 9.31
CA GLU A 227 4.15 36.01 8.48
C GLU A 227 4.97 35.65 7.23
N GLY A 228 5.93 34.73 7.31
CA GLY A 228 6.73 34.25 6.17
C GLY A 228 5.88 33.50 5.14
N VAL A 229 4.95 32.67 5.60
CA VAL A 229 3.97 31.99 4.75
C VAL A 229 2.99 32.97 4.13
N ILE A 230 2.44 33.89 4.93
CA ILE A 230 1.51 34.92 4.46
C ILE A 230 2.18 35.86 3.47
N LYS A 231 3.46 36.20 3.65
CA LYS A 231 4.22 37.05 2.73
C LYS A 231 4.48 36.37 1.39
N GLN A 232 4.72 35.05 1.39
CA GLN A 232 4.74 34.26 0.15
C GLN A 232 3.34 34.13 -0.47
N GLY A 233 2.29 34.01 0.36
CA GLY A 233 0.88 34.01 -0.05
C GLY A 233 0.42 35.34 -0.68
N LYS A 234 0.82 36.49 -0.15
CA LYS A 234 0.51 37.79 -0.76
C LYS A 234 1.19 38.02 -2.11
N ASN A 235 2.25 37.26 -2.42
CA ASN A 235 2.86 37.21 -3.75
C ASN A 235 2.10 36.25 -4.72
N LEU A 236 0.89 35.79 -4.37
CA LEU A 236 0.02 34.95 -5.22
C LEU A 236 -0.69 35.71 -6.35
N ASN A 237 -0.42 37.00 -6.56
CA ASN A 237 -1.01 37.80 -7.65
C ASN A 237 -0.56 37.41 -9.08
N ASP A 238 0.23 36.34 -9.22
CA ASP A 238 0.62 35.78 -10.52
C ASP A 238 0.15 34.32 -10.60
N TYR A 239 -0.38 33.95 -11.78
CA TYR A 239 -0.94 32.65 -12.24
C TYR A 239 -0.08 31.38 -12.00
N ASP A 240 0.97 31.44 -11.17
CA ASP A 240 1.86 30.36 -10.84
C ASP A 240 1.31 29.41 -9.76
N ILE A 241 1.70 28.14 -9.90
CA ILE A 241 1.25 26.99 -9.09
C ILE A 241 1.56 27.25 -7.61
N MET A 242 0.55 27.18 -6.75
CA MET A 242 0.66 27.38 -5.29
C MET A 242 1.72 26.42 -4.73
N ALA A 243 1.66 25.14 -5.11
CA ALA A 243 2.68 24.15 -4.75
C ALA A 243 4.11 24.50 -5.23
N SER A 244 4.26 25.23 -6.35
CA SER A 244 5.59 25.64 -6.84
C SER A 244 6.16 26.86 -6.10
N LYS A 245 5.32 27.79 -5.64
CA LYS A 245 5.78 28.92 -4.81
C LYS A 245 6.01 28.51 -3.35
N PHE A 246 5.22 27.57 -2.81
CA PHE A 246 5.53 26.93 -1.53
C PHE A 246 6.82 26.09 -1.57
N SER A 247 7.19 25.56 -2.75
CA SER A 247 8.51 24.95 -2.97
C SER A 247 9.69 25.94 -2.92
N ASN A 248 9.43 27.25 -2.78
CA ASN A 248 10.45 28.29 -2.55
C ASN A 248 10.64 28.64 -1.06
N LEU A 249 9.90 28.02 -0.12
CA LEU A 249 10.25 28.13 1.30
C LEU A 249 11.67 27.58 1.50
N MET A 250 12.55 28.38 2.10
CA MET A 250 14.02 28.27 2.07
C MET A 250 14.60 27.07 2.86
N ILE A 251 13.77 26.11 3.25
CA ILE A 251 14.16 25.03 4.15
C ILE A 251 14.09 23.72 3.36
N ASP A 252 15.25 23.18 3.01
CA ASP A 252 15.34 21.94 2.24
C ASP A 252 14.71 20.75 2.99
N GLU A 253 14.68 20.77 4.33
CA GLU A 253 13.94 19.79 5.12
C GLU A 253 12.42 19.84 4.85
N PHE A 254 11.84 21.04 4.75
CA PHE A 254 10.41 21.24 4.46
C PHE A 254 10.05 20.76 3.05
N LYS A 255 10.92 21.01 2.06
CA LYS A 255 10.73 20.53 0.68
C LYS A 255 10.82 19.01 0.58
N THR A 256 11.81 18.44 1.27
CA THR A 256 12.01 16.99 1.29
C THR A 256 10.82 16.30 1.93
N GLN A 257 10.25 16.89 2.98
CA GLN A 257 9.01 16.40 3.57
C GLN A 257 7.81 16.55 2.62
N LEU A 258 7.65 17.66 1.89
CA LEU A 258 6.54 17.87 0.94
C LEU A 258 6.52 16.85 -0.20
N ASP A 259 7.70 16.45 -0.68
CA ASP A 259 7.86 15.47 -1.77
C ASP A 259 7.75 14.01 -1.28
N CYS A 260 8.03 13.74 -0.01
CA CYS A 260 7.84 12.44 0.61
C CYS A 260 6.36 12.26 0.94
N LYS A 261 5.60 11.60 0.06
CA LYS A 261 4.15 11.28 0.21
C LYS A 261 3.75 10.51 1.49
N ASN A 262 4.63 10.37 2.46
CA ASN A 262 4.39 9.80 3.77
C ASN A 262 4.59 10.89 4.81
N TYR A 263 3.62 11.80 4.92
CA TYR A 263 3.62 12.78 5.99
C TYR A 263 3.08 12.16 7.24
N TYR A 264 3.98 11.94 8.18
CA TYR A 264 3.56 11.86 9.54
C TYR A 264 4.51 12.65 10.44
N HIS A 265 4.07 13.82 10.88
CA HIS A 265 4.52 14.38 12.16
C HIS A 265 3.87 13.55 13.30
N MET A 266 3.99 12.22 13.22
CA MET A 266 3.26 11.25 14.04
C MET A 266 4.00 10.83 15.30
N ALA A 267 5.13 11.47 15.63
CA ALA A 267 5.85 11.13 16.85
C ALA A 267 4.93 11.20 18.08
N ASP A 268 3.94 12.10 18.07
CA ASP A 268 3.06 12.35 19.22
C ASP A 268 1.74 11.55 19.19
N SER A 269 1.45 10.82 18.11
CA SER A 269 0.16 10.11 17.95
C SER A 269 0.28 8.62 17.67
N LEU A 270 1.51 8.12 17.50
CA LEU A 270 1.75 6.70 17.26
C LEU A 270 2.53 6.03 18.38
N ALA A 271 2.10 4.82 18.73
CA ALA A 271 2.90 3.91 19.55
C ALA A 271 3.66 2.92 18.65
N PHE A 272 4.97 2.82 18.79
CA PHE A 272 5.73 1.72 18.20
C PHE A 272 5.76 0.54 19.17
N VAL A 273 5.04 -0.53 18.84
CA VAL A 273 4.99 -1.75 19.66
C VAL A 273 5.89 -2.79 19.00
N SER A 274 6.82 -3.36 19.75
CA SER A 274 7.81 -4.28 19.22
C SER A 274 8.04 -5.48 20.10
N GLY A 275 8.40 -6.58 19.46
CA GLY A 275 8.73 -7.84 20.07
C GLY A 275 7.55 -8.48 20.81
N GLY A 276 7.91 -9.26 21.82
CA GLY A 276 6.95 -9.99 22.63
C GLY A 276 7.45 -11.39 22.95
N TYR A 277 6.63 -12.13 23.67
CA TYR A 277 6.93 -13.49 24.10
C TYR A 277 6.47 -14.50 23.02
N LEU A 278 7.21 -15.60 22.83
CA LEU A 278 6.94 -16.64 21.82
C LEU A 278 7.01 -16.11 20.37
N HIS A 279 5.96 -16.36 19.59
CA HIS A 279 5.88 -16.20 18.13
C HIS A 279 5.81 -14.73 17.67
N SER A 280 5.83 -13.77 18.59
CA SER A 280 5.84 -12.33 18.28
C SER A 280 7.19 -11.66 18.52
N SER A 281 8.22 -12.40 18.94
CA SER A 281 9.52 -11.82 19.28
C SER A 281 10.21 -11.10 18.12
N ASP A 282 9.90 -11.43 16.86
CA ASP A 282 10.41 -10.75 15.65
C ASP A 282 9.42 -9.74 15.05
N LYS A 283 8.26 -9.50 15.68
CA LYS A 283 7.21 -8.64 15.12
C LYS A 283 7.23 -7.25 15.73
N ALA A 284 6.87 -6.25 14.94
CA ALA A 284 6.55 -4.93 15.44
C ALA A 284 5.37 -4.36 14.66
N PHE A 285 4.68 -3.39 15.24
CA PHE A 285 3.61 -2.65 14.59
C PHE A 285 3.54 -1.23 15.11
N ILE A 286 2.88 -0.37 14.35
CA ILE A 286 2.65 1.02 14.70
C ILE A 286 1.18 1.16 15.09
N PHE A 287 0.87 1.54 16.31
CA PHE A 287 -0.50 1.79 16.73
C PHE A 287 -0.84 3.26 16.58
N ASN A 288 -1.94 3.55 15.89
CA ASN A 288 -2.43 4.90 15.72
C ASN A 288 -3.49 5.21 16.78
N GLY A 289 -3.09 5.99 17.78
CA GLY A 289 -3.95 6.43 18.89
C GLY A 289 -5.25 7.08 18.41
N PRO A 290 -5.19 8.16 17.59
CA PRO A 290 -6.39 8.85 17.14
C PRO A 290 -7.40 7.97 16.41
N PHE A 291 -6.94 6.93 15.71
CA PHE A 291 -7.82 6.03 14.96
C PHE A 291 -8.16 4.73 15.70
N GLY A 292 -7.49 4.43 16.83
CA GLY A 292 -7.65 3.17 17.55
C GLY A 292 -7.29 1.93 16.70
N LYS A 293 -6.37 2.08 15.74
CA LYS A 293 -6.04 1.08 14.72
C LYS A 293 -4.55 0.74 14.69
N VAL A 294 -4.24 -0.52 14.40
CA VAL A 294 -2.87 -0.95 14.10
C VAL A 294 -2.56 -0.64 12.64
N GLU A 295 -1.49 0.12 12.43
CA GLU A 295 -0.88 0.48 11.16
C GLU A 295 0.48 -0.23 11.03
N ASN A 296 0.90 -0.49 9.79
CA ASN A 296 2.24 -0.99 9.43
C ASN A 296 2.79 -2.12 10.31
N PHE A 297 2.56 -3.37 9.89
CA PHE A 297 3.27 -4.51 10.46
C PHE A 297 4.71 -4.56 9.92
N LEU A 298 5.66 -4.71 10.84
CA LEU A 298 7.09 -4.75 10.60
C LEU A 298 7.64 -6.09 11.11
N THR A 299 8.68 -6.58 10.45
CA THR A 299 9.49 -7.71 10.95
C THR A 299 10.85 -7.16 11.36
N MET A 300 11.18 -7.29 12.64
CA MET A 300 12.47 -6.92 13.19
C MET A 300 13.53 -7.92 12.72
N PRO A 301 14.77 -7.48 12.44
CA PRO A 301 15.84 -8.38 12.02
C PRO A 301 16.31 -9.34 13.12
N PHE A 302 16.02 -9.04 14.39
CA PHE A 302 16.42 -9.85 15.54
C PHE A 302 15.23 -10.02 16.50
N CYS A 303 15.00 -11.24 16.96
CA CYS A 303 13.99 -11.54 17.98
C CYS A 303 14.32 -10.83 19.29
N ARG A 304 13.37 -10.08 19.84
CA ARG A 304 13.45 -9.41 21.13
C ARG A 304 12.18 -9.56 21.97
N ALA A 305 12.37 -9.99 23.21
CA ALA A 305 11.36 -9.96 24.26
C ALA A 305 11.90 -9.23 25.49
N ARG A 306 11.04 -8.61 26.30
CA ARG A 306 11.42 -7.99 27.59
C ARG A 306 12.53 -6.93 27.46
N HIS A 307 12.64 -6.34 26.28
CA HIS A 307 13.48 -5.19 25.96
C HIS A 307 12.75 -3.89 26.30
N THR A 308 13.47 -2.78 26.19
CA THR A 308 12.87 -1.45 26.21
C THR A 308 13.10 -0.76 24.88
N SER A 309 12.30 0.29 24.64
CA SER A 309 12.45 1.15 23.47
C SER A 309 12.57 2.60 23.90
N SER A 310 13.54 3.32 23.35
CA SER A 310 13.70 4.76 23.59
C SER A 310 13.86 5.51 22.27
N VAL A 311 13.12 6.60 22.11
CA VAL A 311 13.21 7.46 20.92
C VAL A 311 14.31 8.49 21.15
N VAL A 312 15.26 8.56 20.22
CA VAL A 312 16.30 9.61 20.20
C VAL A 312 16.35 10.20 18.79
N GLY A 313 16.05 11.49 18.68
CA GLY A 313 15.90 12.16 17.40
C GLY A 313 14.83 11.48 16.53
N LYS A 314 15.24 10.93 15.37
CA LYS A 314 14.36 10.25 14.40
C LYS A 314 14.51 8.73 14.40
N LYS A 315 15.09 8.16 15.46
CA LYS A 315 15.35 6.73 15.60
C LYS A 315 14.75 6.18 16.88
N ILE A 316 14.26 4.95 16.79
CA ILE A 316 13.79 4.17 17.94
C ILE A 316 14.86 3.14 18.26
N PHE A 317 15.47 3.24 19.44
CA PHE A 317 16.44 2.28 19.94
C PHE A 317 15.71 1.13 20.62
N LEU A 318 16.03 -0.11 20.25
CA LEU A 318 15.53 -1.33 20.86
C LEU A 318 16.66 -1.95 21.67
N ILE A 319 16.57 -1.85 22.99
CA ILE A 319 17.71 -1.99 23.90
C ILE A 319 17.54 -3.23 24.78
N GLY A 320 18.58 -4.08 24.80
CA GLY A 320 18.62 -5.26 25.67
C GLY A 320 17.37 -6.15 25.48
N GLY A 321 17.02 -6.91 26.51
CA GLY A 321 15.98 -7.94 26.46
C GLY A 321 16.55 -9.33 26.26
N GLN A 322 15.68 -10.26 25.87
CA GLN A 322 16.00 -11.67 25.58
C GLN A 322 15.77 -11.99 24.11
N ASP A 323 16.60 -12.88 23.57
CA ASP A 323 16.41 -13.46 22.23
C ASP A 323 15.52 -14.72 22.26
N GLU A 324 15.39 -15.39 21.11
CA GLU A 324 14.65 -16.64 20.95
C GLU A 324 15.16 -17.80 21.84
N ASN A 325 16.41 -17.72 22.30
CA ASN A 325 17.05 -18.70 23.19
C ASN A 325 16.97 -18.31 24.67
N TRP A 326 16.11 -17.34 25.01
CA TRP A 326 15.95 -16.78 26.36
C TRP A 326 17.21 -16.14 26.95
N GLN A 327 18.20 -15.83 26.12
CA GLN A 327 19.45 -15.25 26.58
C GLN A 327 19.30 -13.74 26.69
N SER A 328 19.58 -13.19 27.88
CA SER A 328 19.71 -11.74 28.04
C SER A 328 20.85 -11.24 27.16
N LYS A 329 20.66 -10.10 26.50
CA LYS A 329 21.64 -9.54 25.57
C LYS A 329 22.07 -8.14 26.01
N LYS A 330 23.31 -7.79 25.66
CA LYS A 330 23.90 -6.45 25.86
C LYS A 330 23.76 -5.52 24.65
N THR A 331 23.15 -6.02 23.59
CA THR A 331 23.07 -5.36 22.29
C THR A 331 21.81 -4.51 22.13
N ALA A 332 21.84 -3.61 21.17
CA ALA A 332 20.71 -2.85 20.67
C ALA A 332 20.69 -2.84 19.13
N PHE A 333 19.55 -2.45 18.56
CA PHE A 333 19.43 -2.06 17.16
C PHE A 333 18.41 -0.93 17.04
N THR A 334 18.43 -0.19 15.93
CA THR A 334 17.56 0.97 15.76
C THR A 334 16.60 0.80 14.60
N TYR A 335 15.41 1.39 14.73
CA TYR A 335 14.49 1.61 13.63
C TYR A 335 14.53 3.09 13.25
N ASP A 336 14.89 3.39 12.01
CA ASP A 336 14.92 4.75 11.47
C ASP A 336 13.53 5.11 10.93
N ILE A 337 12.88 6.08 11.57
CA ILE A 337 11.48 6.44 11.33
C ILE A 337 11.29 7.02 9.92
N LEU A 338 12.29 7.74 9.40
CA LEU A 338 12.22 8.39 8.10
C LEU A 338 12.35 7.39 6.94
N THR A 339 13.31 6.49 7.06
CA THR A 339 13.61 5.50 6.01
C THR A 339 12.77 4.22 6.17
N GLN A 340 12.12 4.03 7.31
CA GLN A 340 11.38 2.82 7.69
C GLN A 340 12.24 1.56 7.61
N THR A 341 13.49 1.66 8.06
CA THR A 341 14.46 0.55 8.03
C THR A 341 15.08 0.30 9.39
N PHE A 342 15.46 -0.96 9.64
CA PHE A 342 16.22 -1.35 10.82
C PHE A 342 17.73 -1.32 10.55
N THR A 343 18.54 -1.01 11.56
CA THR A 343 19.99 -1.21 11.52
C THR A 343 20.38 -2.63 11.92
N GLY A 344 21.66 -2.98 11.70
CA GLY A 344 22.25 -4.16 12.32
C GLY A 344 22.35 -4.03 13.85
N GLU A 345 22.57 -5.17 14.52
CA GLU A 345 22.79 -5.27 15.96
C GLU A 345 24.18 -4.70 16.35
N PHE A 346 24.25 -3.95 17.44
CA PHE A 346 25.49 -3.39 18.00
C PHE A 346 25.49 -3.46 19.53
N ASP A 347 26.67 -3.53 20.15
CA ASP A 347 26.79 -3.47 21.61
C ASP A 347 26.47 -2.07 22.12
N LEU A 348 25.56 -1.96 23.10
CA LEU A 348 25.20 -0.70 23.75
C LEU A 348 25.38 -0.77 25.27
N LEU A 349 25.06 -1.92 25.87
CA LEU A 349 25.09 -2.14 27.31
C LEU A 349 26.41 -2.80 27.74
N GLN A 350 26.88 -2.51 28.94
CA GLN A 350 28.03 -3.17 29.55
C GLN A 350 27.68 -4.59 30.00
N VAL A 351 26.48 -4.77 30.56
CA VAL A 351 25.99 -6.06 31.05
C VAL A 351 24.71 -6.46 30.31
N PRO A 352 24.60 -7.73 29.85
CA PRO A 352 23.36 -8.24 29.27
C PRO A 352 22.20 -8.18 30.27
N ARG A 353 21.07 -7.59 29.87
CA ARG A 353 19.91 -7.40 30.76
C ARG A 353 18.58 -7.44 30.03
N SER A 354 17.52 -7.80 30.75
CA SER A 354 16.10 -7.75 30.35
C SER A 354 15.25 -7.13 31.46
N TYR A 355 13.97 -6.80 31.23
CA TYR A 355 13.09 -6.23 32.28
C TYR A 355 13.62 -4.97 33.00
N HIS A 356 14.49 -4.23 32.33
CA HIS A 356 14.95 -2.90 32.76
C HIS A 356 13.93 -1.85 32.30
N SER A 357 14.08 -0.61 32.76
CA SER A 357 13.45 0.54 32.13
C SER A 357 14.49 1.35 31.34
N SER A 358 14.06 2.11 30.34
CA SER A 358 14.93 3.07 29.67
C SER A 358 14.20 4.36 29.33
N ILE A 359 14.87 5.49 29.51
CA ILE A 359 14.33 6.82 29.25
C ILE A 359 15.37 7.65 28.50
N SER A 360 14.93 8.37 27.47
CA SER A 360 15.77 9.33 26.75
C SER A 360 15.55 10.74 27.27
N ILE A 361 16.64 11.47 27.48
CA ILE A 361 16.65 12.91 27.75
C ILE A 361 17.62 13.49 26.72
N ASP A 362 17.09 14.28 25.79
CA ASP A 362 17.83 14.79 24.64
C ASP A 362 18.55 13.65 23.88
N ASP A 363 19.88 13.72 23.76
CA ASP A 363 20.74 12.72 23.11
C ASP A 363 21.32 11.68 24.08
N THR A 364 20.73 11.54 25.29
CA THR A 364 21.21 10.61 26.32
C THR A 364 20.14 9.62 26.70
N VAL A 365 20.49 8.33 26.72
CA VAL A 365 19.61 7.25 27.16
C VAL A 365 20.07 6.73 28.52
N TYR A 366 19.17 6.72 29.50
CA TYR A 366 19.37 6.15 30.82
C TYR A 366 18.71 4.76 30.86
N ILE A 367 19.46 3.74 31.24
CA ILE A 367 19.00 2.34 31.32
C ILE A 367 19.10 1.87 32.77
N ILE A 368 17.96 1.59 33.41
CA ILE A 368 17.86 1.42 34.86
C ILE A 368 17.54 -0.04 35.21
N GLY A 369 18.39 -0.66 36.02
CA GLY A 369 18.16 -1.98 36.61
C GLY A 369 17.99 -3.12 35.59
N GLY A 370 17.12 -4.07 35.92
CA GLY A 370 16.76 -5.24 35.10
C GLY A 370 17.32 -6.57 35.60
N TYR A 371 17.20 -7.60 34.76
CA TYR A 371 17.62 -8.98 34.99
C TYR A 371 18.75 -9.38 34.05
N GLY A 372 19.94 -9.59 34.61
CA GLY A 372 21.06 -10.28 33.98
C GLY A 372 21.17 -11.69 34.55
N GLN A 373 22.36 -12.04 35.05
CA GLN A 373 22.54 -13.24 35.89
C GLN A 373 21.83 -13.11 37.25
N THR A 374 21.83 -11.90 37.80
CA THR A 374 21.06 -11.50 38.99
C THR A 374 20.20 -10.28 38.68
N VAL A 375 19.39 -9.85 39.65
CA VAL A 375 18.77 -8.53 39.58
C VAL A 375 19.88 -7.47 39.60
N ILE A 376 19.81 -6.50 38.70
CA ILE A 376 20.85 -5.50 38.47
C ILE A 376 20.53 -4.23 39.25
N ASN A 377 21.56 -3.63 39.87
CA ASN A 377 21.46 -2.38 40.62
C ASN A 377 22.16 -1.20 39.91
N THR A 378 22.41 -1.27 38.61
CA THR A 378 23.10 -0.20 37.88
C THR A 378 22.18 0.62 36.98
N ILE A 379 22.50 1.90 36.87
CA ILE A 379 22.00 2.82 35.84
C ILE A 379 23.13 3.00 34.84
N GLU A 380 22.96 2.47 33.63
CA GLU A 380 23.89 2.72 32.52
C GLU A 380 23.41 3.94 31.73
N ILE A 381 24.31 4.89 31.48
CA ILE A 381 24.00 6.17 30.81
C ILE A 381 24.81 6.21 29.52
N TYR A 382 24.09 6.27 28.40
CA TYR A 382 24.66 6.25 27.07
C TYR A 382 24.37 7.57 26.35
N ASN A 383 25.41 8.35 26.05
CA ASN A 383 25.30 9.60 25.32
C ASN A 383 25.62 9.37 23.84
N LEU A 384 24.68 9.68 22.93
CA LEU A 384 24.84 9.42 21.51
C LEU A 384 25.88 10.33 20.83
N ILE A 385 26.17 11.50 21.40
CA ILE A 385 27.19 12.42 20.89
C ILE A 385 28.60 11.95 21.30
N ARG A 386 28.71 11.29 22.45
CA ARG A 386 29.96 10.76 23.03
C ARG A 386 29.82 9.28 23.43
N PRO A 387 29.65 8.38 22.45
CA PRO A 387 29.45 6.94 22.72
C PRO A 387 30.70 6.27 23.32
N ASP A 388 31.85 6.93 23.26
CA ASP A 388 33.15 6.50 23.79
C ASP A 388 33.26 6.60 25.32
N VAL A 389 32.32 7.27 26.00
CA VAL A 389 32.35 7.50 27.46
C VAL A 389 31.06 6.99 28.12
N PRO A 390 30.83 5.66 28.19
CA PRO A 390 29.68 5.12 28.90
C PRO A 390 29.82 5.39 30.40
N GLN A 391 28.78 5.94 31.02
CA GLN A 391 28.75 6.18 32.47
C GLN A 391 27.89 5.12 33.16
N THR A 392 28.26 4.76 34.38
CA THR A 392 27.50 3.80 35.19
C THR A 392 27.38 4.32 36.61
N GLN A 393 26.16 4.35 37.12
CA GLN A 393 25.86 4.65 38.51
C GLN A 393 25.26 3.42 39.20
N HIS A 394 25.40 3.34 40.52
CA HIS A 394 24.88 2.24 41.32
C HIS A 394 23.73 2.72 42.21
N MET A 395 22.61 2.01 42.13
CA MET A 395 21.50 2.12 43.05
C MET A 395 21.81 1.34 44.33
N SER A 396 21.33 1.83 45.47
CA SER A 396 21.51 1.19 46.78
C SER A 396 20.89 -0.21 46.88
N PHE A 397 19.97 -0.55 45.97
CA PHE A 397 19.34 -1.86 45.89
C PHE A 397 19.03 -2.25 44.44
N PRO A 398 19.05 -3.55 44.11
CA PRO A 398 18.74 -4.04 42.77
C PRO A 398 17.24 -3.96 42.48
N GLU A 399 16.87 -3.74 41.22
CA GLU A 399 15.46 -3.62 40.81
C GLU A 399 15.22 -4.15 39.39
N ALA A 400 14.03 -4.70 39.13
CA ALA A 400 13.59 -5.13 37.80
C ALA A 400 12.06 -5.11 37.68
N CYS A 401 11.54 -5.26 36.45
CA CYS A 401 10.09 -5.27 36.17
C CYS A 401 9.37 -3.98 36.60
N HIS A 402 10.08 -2.86 36.56
CA HIS A 402 9.56 -1.51 36.77
C HIS A 402 9.53 -0.76 35.42
N ASP A 403 8.97 0.44 35.43
CA ASP A 403 9.08 1.41 34.35
C ASP A 403 9.64 2.73 34.88
N SER A 404 9.96 3.65 33.98
CA SER A 404 10.47 4.97 34.36
C SER A 404 9.95 6.08 33.44
N PHE A 405 9.53 7.21 34.03
CA PHE A 405 8.98 8.35 33.31
C PHE A 405 9.72 9.63 33.64
N LEU A 406 10.03 10.45 32.63
CA LEU A 406 10.59 11.79 32.83
C LEU A 406 9.46 12.79 33.05
N LEU A 407 9.27 13.24 34.29
CA LEU A 407 8.21 14.19 34.64
C LEU A 407 8.82 15.33 35.47
N ASN A 408 8.48 16.58 35.17
CA ASN A 408 8.98 17.77 35.88
C ASN A 408 10.52 17.79 36.07
N ASN A 409 11.28 17.44 35.01
CA ASN A 409 12.75 17.32 35.01
C ASN A 409 13.34 16.23 35.92
N GLY A 410 12.54 15.29 36.41
CA GLY A 410 12.97 14.15 37.22
C GLY A 410 12.58 12.81 36.61
N ILE A 411 13.40 11.77 36.82
CA ILE A 411 13.06 10.41 36.38
C ILE A 411 12.34 9.69 37.53
N TYR A 412 11.04 9.48 37.39
CA TYR A 412 10.24 8.70 38.33
C TYR A 412 10.34 7.21 37.99
N ILE A 413 10.91 6.41 38.88
CA ILE A 413 11.01 4.95 38.78
C ILE A 413 9.81 4.35 39.51
N THR A 414 9.00 3.56 38.81
CA THR A 414 7.80 2.95 39.38
C THR A 414 8.11 1.76 40.28
N PRO A 415 7.14 1.27 41.09
CA PRO A 415 7.31 0.03 41.82
C PRO A 415 7.67 -1.13 40.89
N GLY A 416 8.61 -1.97 41.33
CA GLY A 416 9.08 -3.12 40.60
C GLY A 416 9.01 -4.37 41.46
N ARG A 417 9.79 -5.39 41.10
CA ARG A 417 9.84 -6.64 41.83
C ARG A 417 10.42 -6.50 43.24
N CYS A 418 11.38 -5.60 43.43
CA CYS A 418 12.12 -5.48 44.69
C CYS A 418 11.62 -4.33 45.57
N SER A 419 11.02 -3.28 45.00
CA SER A 419 10.46 -2.15 45.75
C SER A 419 9.01 -1.87 45.39
N ALA A 420 8.22 -1.56 46.43
CA ALA A 420 6.83 -1.11 46.32
C ALA A 420 6.71 0.42 46.13
N SER A 421 7.83 1.13 46.11
CA SER A 421 7.84 2.60 46.17
C SER A 421 8.20 3.23 44.83
N ILE A 422 7.49 4.31 44.51
CA ILE A 422 7.92 5.29 43.51
C ILE A 422 9.16 5.99 44.05
N ARG A 423 10.17 6.08 43.20
CA ARG A 423 11.42 6.78 43.48
C ARG A 423 11.66 7.87 42.46
N LEU A 424 12.26 8.97 42.90
CA LEU A 424 12.70 10.05 42.05
C LEU A 424 14.22 9.97 41.90
N TYR A 425 14.69 9.77 40.67
CA TYR A 425 16.08 9.91 40.30
C TYR A 425 16.34 11.31 39.74
N ASP A 426 17.06 12.11 40.50
CA ASP A 426 17.63 13.37 40.04
C ASP A 426 18.87 13.05 39.19
N HIS A 427 18.67 13.04 37.88
CA HIS A 427 19.72 12.71 36.92
C HIS A 427 20.88 13.72 36.90
N ARG A 428 20.69 14.94 37.44
CA ARG A 428 21.74 15.96 37.53
C ARG A 428 22.59 15.78 38.78
N ALA A 429 21.96 15.44 39.91
CA ALA A 429 22.64 15.20 41.17
C ALA A 429 23.17 13.76 41.31
N GLY A 430 22.63 12.81 40.55
CA GLY A 430 22.94 11.38 40.69
C GLY A 430 22.31 10.77 41.96
N ILE A 431 21.22 11.34 42.46
CA ILE A 431 20.60 10.95 43.75
C ILE A 431 19.23 10.32 43.49
N ILE A 432 18.94 9.22 44.18
CA ILE A 432 17.63 8.56 44.18
C ILE A 432 16.97 8.75 45.54
N SER A 433 15.76 9.29 45.57
CA SER A 433 14.93 9.44 46.77
C SER A 433 13.64 8.64 46.66
N GLU A 434 13.17 8.07 47.77
CA GLU A 434 11.85 7.44 47.86
C GLU A 434 10.77 8.52 48.04
N VAL A 435 9.67 8.43 47.28
CA VAL A 435 8.63 9.49 47.25
C VAL A 435 7.31 9.00 47.83
N CYS A 436 6.80 7.85 47.36
CA CYS A 436 5.52 7.29 47.79
C CYS A 436 5.53 5.77 47.68
N LYS A 437 4.93 5.09 48.66
CA LYS A 437 4.87 3.62 48.70
C LYS A 437 3.47 3.11 48.37
N LEU A 438 3.38 2.19 47.41
CA LEU A 438 2.15 1.46 47.11
C LEU A 438 1.96 0.35 48.13
N GLN A 439 0.81 0.32 48.81
CA GLN A 439 0.45 -0.73 49.76
C GLN A 439 -0.88 -1.38 49.35
N PRO A 440 -0.93 -2.71 49.15
CA PRO A 440 0.16 -3.68 49.32
C PRO A 440 1.21 -3.61 48.18
N HIS A 441 2.33 -4.32 48.32
CA HIS A 441 3.35 -4.38 47.26
C HIS A 441 2.81 -5.15 46.05
N ILE A 442 2.46 -4.41 45.01
CA ILE A 442 2.06 -4.91 43.71
C ILE A 442 3.07 -4.39 42.70
N TYR A 443 3.65 -5.30 41.90
CA TYR A 443 4.44 -4.88 40.75
C TYR A 443 3.52 -4.91 39.53
N LEU A 444 2.93 -3.75 39.24
CA LEU A 444 2.05 -3.55 38.09
C LEU A 444 2.90 -3.66 36.81
N SER A 445 2.28 -3.87 35.65
CA SER A 445 3.03 -4.09 34.41
C SER A 445 2.70 -3.11 33.30
N GLY A 446 1.44 -2.67 33.22
CA GLY A 446 1.03 -1.66 32.27
C GLY A 446 1.21 -0.28 32.90
N TYR A 447 2.23 0.46 32.50
CA TYR A 447 2.45 1.83 32.98
C TYR A 447 2.36 2.83 31.82
N CYS A 448 1.79 4.00 32.09
CA CYS A 448 1.93 5.18 31.24
C CYS A 448 1.88 6.45 32.11
N ALA A 449 2.43 7.55 31.61
CA ALA A 449 2.38 8.82 32.29
C ALA A 449 1.75 9.90 31.41
N ASP A 450 0.98 10.76 32.04
CA ASP A 450 0.49 12.00 31.46
C ASP A 450 1.43 13.14 31.89
N TYR A 451 2.18 13.66 30.92
CA TYR A 451 3.18 14.70 31.13
C TYR A 451 2.55 16.07 31.44
N GLU A 452 1.31 16.31 31.02
CA GLU A 452 0.63 17.59 31.25
C GLU A 452 0.07 17.68 32.67
N THR A 453 -0.55 16.58 33.13
CA THR A 453 -1.15 16.52 34.47
C THR A 453 -0.15 16.15 35.55
N GLY A 454 0.92 15.41 35.20
CA GLY A 454 1.88 14.87 36.15
C GLY A 454 1.36 13.62 36.86
N GLU A 455 0.57 12.81 36.17
CA GLU A 455 -0.02 11.59 36.69
C GLU A 455 0.63 10.34 36.06
N ILE A 456 0.92 9.32 36.89
CA ILE A 456 1.43 8.02 36.43
C ILE A 456 0.36 6.97 36.63
N TYR A 457 -0.20 6.48 35.53
CA TYR A 457 -1.21 5.44 35.49
C TYR A 457 -0.55 4.06 35.45
N SER A 458 -1.18 3.11 36.13
CA SER A 458 -0.60 1.80 36.36
C SER A 458 -1.68 0.73 36.45
N PHE A 459 -1.50 -0.36 35.71
CA PHE A 459 -2.54 -1.34 35.43
C PHE A 459 -1.99 -2.77 35.52
N GLY A 460 -2.79 -3.64 36.12
CA GLY A 460 -2.59 -5.08 36.09
C GLY A 460 -1.29 -5.55 36.75
N GLY A 461 -0.58 -6.49 36.17
CA GLY A 461 0.67 -7.03 36.74
C GLY A 461 0.42 -8.13 37.77
N ARG A 462 1.19 -8.15 38.86
CA ARG A 462 1.18 -9.27 39.81
C ARG A 462 1.24 -8.83 41.27
N TYR A 463 0.40 -9.47 42.06
CA TYR A 463 0.38 -9.40 43.51
C TYR A 463 0.80 -10.76 44.07
N LEU A 464 1.96 -10.82 44.74
CA LEU A 464 2.61 -12.08 45.13
C LEU A 464 2.84 -13.00 43.91
N HIS A 465 2.17 -14.15 43.89
CA HIS A 465 2.19 -15.12 42.79
C HIS A 465 0.95 -15.04 41.88
N TYR A 466 0.00 -14.16 42.22
CA TYR A 466 -1.26 -14.00 41.49
C TYR A 466 -1.19 -12.82 40.52
N ARG A 467 -1.82 -12.98 39.36
CA ARG A 467 -2.03 -11.88 38.41
C ARG A 467 -3.20 -11.03 38.90
N THR A 468 -3.14 -9.72 38.69
CA THR A 468 -4.17 -8.79 39.13
C THR A 468 -4.71 -7.96 37.96
N ALA A 469 -5.95 -7.50 38.07
CA ALA A 469 -6.58 -6.51 37.19
C ALA A 469 -6.52 -5.09 37.77
N THR A 470 -5.98 -4.94 38.99
CA THR A 470 -6.02 -3.68 39.75
C THR A 470 -5.39 -2.52 39.01
N SER A 471 -6.01 -1.36 39.12
CA SER A 471 -5.56 -0.12 38.49
C SER A 471 -5.35 1.00 39.51
N TYR A 472 -4.24 1.72 39.39
CA TYR A 472 -3.90 2.87 40.21
C TYR A 472 -3.39 4.01 39.35
N VAL A 473 -3.59 5.24 39.83
CA VAL A 473 -2.87 6.41 39.33
C VAL A 473 -2.17 7.10 40.49
N TYR A 474 -0.91 7.45 40.27
CA TYR A 474 -0.11 8.26 41.17
C TYR A 474 -0.11 9.70 40.71
N ASP A 475 -0.61 10.60 41.55
CA ASP A 475 -0.54 12.04 41.33
C ASP A 475 0.75 12.57 41.97
N ILE A 476 1.67 13.09 41.14
CA ILE A 476 2.95 13.63 41.59
C ILE A 476 2.76 14.86 42.50
N ARG A 477 1.78 15.71 42.20
CA ARG A 477 1.53 16.95 42.95
C ARG A 477 0.96 16.65 44.33
N ALA A 478 0.04 15.68 44.41
CA ALA A 478 -0.52 15.21 45.68
C ALA A 478 0.38 14.22 46.43
N ASN A 479 1.42 13.70 45.76
CA ASN A 479 2.27 12.61 46.23
C ASN A 479 1.49 11.40 46.77
N LYS A 480 0.45 10.98 46.03
CA LYS A 480 -0.52 9.98 46.52
C LYS A 480 -1.03 9.09 45.39
N PHE A 481 -1.20 7.81 45.70
CA PHE A 481 -1.94 6.88 44.87
C PHE A 481 -3.46 7.01 45.08
N ARG A 482 -4.22 6.99 43.99
CA ARG A 482 -5.67 6.80 44.00
C ARG A 482 -6.05 5.58 43.17
N ASN A 483 -7.06 4.84 43.62
CA ASN A 483 -7.63 3.75 42.83
C ASN A 483 -8.44 4.35 41.68
N ILE A 484 -8.42 3.66 40.54
CA ILE A 484 -9.24 3.93 39.36
C ILE A 484 -9.91 2.63 38.93
N CYS A 485 -10.76 2.67 37.91
CA CYS A 485 -11.45 1.49 37.41
C CYS A 485 -10.48 0.36 37.03
N ASP A 486 -10.69 -0.84 37.60
CA ASP A 486 -9.87 -2.03 37.33
C ASP A 486 -10.05 -2.49 35.88
N LEU A 487 -8.99 -3.09 35.30
CA LEU A 487 -9.04 -3.69 33.96
C LEU A 487 -10.19 -4.70 33.84
N GLU A 488 -10.90 -4.70 32.71
CA GLU A 488 -11.90 -5.74 32.43
C GLU A 488 -11.25 -7.13 32.35
N ILE A 489 -10.03 -7.21 31.79
CA ILE A 489 -9.28 -8.45 31.65
C ILE A 489 -7.90 -8.27 32.29
N ALA A 490 -7.57 -9.11 33.28
CA ALA A 490 -6.28 -9.11 33.94
C ALA A 490 -5.14 -9.47 32.96
N THR A 491 -4.45 -8.46 32.44
CA THR A 491 -3.36 -8.57 31.45
C THR A 491 -2.01 -8.15 32.04
N PRO A 492 -1.29 -9.04 32.75
CA PRO A 492 0.11 -8.80 33.10
C PRO A 492 0.99 -8.68 31.86
N ASP A 493 2.12 -8.00 32.02
CA ASP A 493 3.17 -7.82 31.02
C ASP A 493 2.68 -7.10 29.74
N ALA A 494 1.56 -6.38 29.81
CA ALA A 494 1.04 -5.53 28.73
C ALA A 494 1.80 -4.19 28.65
N ARG A 495 1.76 -3.54 27.47
CA ARG A 495 2.28 -2.18 27.29
C ARG A 495 1.13 -1.20 27.18
N CYS A 496 1.25 -0.05 27.84
CA CYS A 496 0.26 1.00 27.78
C CYS A 496 0.73 2.16 26.90
N TYR A 497 -0.22 2.81 26.24
CA TYR A 497 0.01 3.99 25.42
C TYR A 497 -1.07 5.02 25.72
N LEU A 498 -0.68 6.23 26.08
CA LEU A 498 -1.59 7.35 26.32
C LEU A 498 -1.72 8.18 25.04
N TYR A 499 -2.94 8.46 24.61
CA TYR A 499 -3.23 9.44 23.56
C TYR A 499 -4.50 10.22 23.89
N GLY A 500 -4.37 11.54 24.01
CA GLY A 500 -5.45 12.41 24.49
C GLY A 500 -5.94 11.95 25.86
N GLU A 501 -7.22 11.60 25.95
CA GLU A 501 -7.87 11.15 27.20
C GLU A 501 -7.97 9.62 27.30
N PHE A 502 -7.36 8.89 26.36
CA PHE A 502 -7.48 7.45 26.24
C PHE A 502 -6.15 6.76 26.54
N ILE A 503 -6.18 5.74 27.39
CA ILE A 503 -5.05 4.85 27.63
C ILE A 503 -5.35 3.51 26.96
N TYR A 504 -4.50 3.11 26.03
CA TYR A 504 -4.60 1.87 25.29
C TYR A 504 -3.67 0.84 25.92
N VAL A 505 -4.22 -0.28 26.38
CA VAL A 505 -3.47 -1.43 26.91
C VAL A 505 -3.35 -2.47 25.80
N LEU A 506 -2.10 -2.70 25.39
CA LEU A 506 -1.74 -3.50 24.23
C LEU A 506 -1.05 -4.79 24.66
N GLY A 507 -1.62 -5.93 24.28
CA GLY A 507 -1.04 -7.26 24.50
C GLY A 507 -1.11 -7.74 25.95
N GLY A 508 -0.02 -8.35 26.44
CA GLY A 508 0.04 -9.03 27.73
C GLY A 508 -0.45 -10.48 27.70
N TYR A 509 -0.37 -11.16 28.84
CA TYR A 509 -0.80 -12.55 28.99
C TYR A 509 -2.09 -12.64 29.82
N PRO A 510 -3.27 -12.52 29.18
CA PRO A 510 -4.54 -12.48 29.89
C PRO A 510 -4.87 -13.78 30.63
N LEU A 511 -5.61 -13.67 31.73
CA LEU A 511 -6.37 -14.78 32.33
C LEU A 511 -7.83 -14.36 32.52
N PRO A 512 -8.80 -15.29 32.44
CA PRO A 512 -10.18 -14.99 32.79
C PRO A 512 -10.27 -14.65 34.28
N LEU A 513 -11.06 -13.63 34.63
CA LEU A 513 -11.39 -13.36 36.02
C LEU A 513 -12.22 -14.53 36.60
N PRO A 514 -12.05 -14.92 37.89
CA PRO A 514 -12.77 -16.06 38.49
C PRO A 514 -14.30 -15.95 38.45
N ARG A 515 -14.85 -14.77 38.15
CA ARG A 515 -16.30 -14.51 38.12
C ARG A 515 -16.95 -14.83 36.78
N GLU A 516 -16.18 -15.12 35.73
CA GLU A 516 -16.70 -15.42 34.40
C GLU A 516 -16.13 -16.76 33.91
N GLY A 517 -17.01 -17.73 33.68
CA GLY A 517 -16.63 -19.10 33.31
C GLY A 517 -15.80 -19.18 32.01
N SER A 518 -15.19 -20.35 31.78
CA SER A 518 -14.30 -20.64 30.64
C SER A 518 -14.90 -20.32 29.25
N GLU A 519 -16.24 -20.24 29.15
CA GLU A 519 -16.95 -19.92 27.90
C GLU A 519 -16.66 -18.49 27.39
N VAL A 520 -16.46 -17.51 28.26
CA VAL A 520 -16.11 -16.13 27.84
C VAL A 520 -14.69 -16.09 27.25
N PHE A 521 -13.76 -16.85 27.83
CA PHE A 521 -12.38 -16.97 27.38
C PHE A 521 -12.23 -17.74 26.05
N THR A 522 -13.26 -18.49 25.62
CA THR A 522 -13.30 -19.09 24.27
C THR A 522 -13.87 -18.15 23.21
N ARG A 523 -14.74 -17.20 23.57
CA ARG A 523 -15.25 -16.17 22.63
C ARG A 523 -14.24 -15.07 22.36
N TYR A 524 -13.45 -14.73 23.37
CA TYR A 524 -12.40 -13.73 23.31
C TYR A 524 -11.07 -14.46 23.50
N ASN A 525 -10.15 -14.41 22.53
CA ASN A 525 -8.74 -14.70 22.80
C ASN A 525 -8.09 -13.35 23.16
N PRO A 526 -8.10 -12.94 24.44
CA PRO A 526 -7.81 -11.57 24.88
C PRO A 526 -6.41 -11.07 24.56
N SER A 527 -5.46 -11.95 24.23
CA SER A 527 -4.10 -11.55 23.78
C SER A 527 -4.14 -10.70 22.50
N ASN A 528 -5.26 -10.74 21.78
CA ASN A 528 -5.49 -10.03 20.54
C ASN A 528 -6.32 -8.76 20.69
N TYR A 529 -6.77 -8.37 21.88
CA TYR A 529 -7.66 -7.22 22.05
C TYR A 529 -6.93 -6.05 22.69
N ILE A 530 -7.36 -4.84 22.34
CA ILE A 530 -6.88 -3.59 22.91
C ILE A 530 -7.91 -3.14 23.93
N GLN A 531 -7.53 -3.04 25.20
CA GLN A 531 -8.39 -2.46 26.24
C GLN A 531 -8.14 -0.96 26.28
N ILE A 532 -9.20 -0.15 26.23
CA ILE A 532 -9.13 1.31 26.16
C ILE A 532 -9.73 1.86 27.44
N TYR A 533 -8.96 2.61 28.21
CA TYR A 533 -9.44 3.32 29.39
C TYR A 533 -9.68 4.79 29.05
N ASN A 534 -10.87 5.28 29.38
CA ASN A 534 -11.23 6.69 29.24
C ASN A 534 -10.98 7.41 30.58
N ILE A 535 -9.97 8.27 30.63
CA ILE A 535 -9.56 8.99 31.85
C ILE A 535 -10.70 9.85 32.42
N ARG A 536 -11.46 10.53 31.55
CA ARG A 536 -12.54 11.43 32.00
C ARG A 536 -13.74 10.68 32.57
N ARG A 537 -14.06 9.51 32.01
CA ARG A 537 -15.22 8.71 32.42
C ARG A 537 -14.88 7.71 33.52
N ASP A 538 -13.60 7.40 33.73
CA ASP A 538 -13.13 6.32 34.59
C ASP A 538 -13.76 4.97 34.21
N THR A 539 -13.78 4.68 32.91
CA THR A 539 -14.41 3.46 32.35
C THR A 539 -13.49 2.79 31.33
N TRP A 540 -13.63 1.46 31.21
CA TRP A 540 -12.98 0.66 30.18
C TRP A 540 -13.92 0.38 29.00
N GLU A 541 -13.32 0.20 27.83
CA GLU A 541 -13.94 -0.31 26.62
C GLU A 541 -12.98 -1.31 25.96
N VAL A 542 -13.48 -2.47 25.53
CA VAL A 542 -12.68 -3.44 24.76
C VAL A 542 -12.90 -3.19 23.27
N SER A 543 -11.85 -2.72 22.59
CA SER A 543 -11.92 -2.46 21.15
C SER A 543 -12.13 -3.76 20.37
N GLN A 544 -13.03 -3.77 19.39
CA GLN A 544 -13.12 -4.88 18.44
C GLN A 544 -11.90 -4.99 17.50
N THR A 545 -11.03 -3.97 17.47
CA THR A 545 -9.78 -4.00 16.72
C THR A 545 -8.89 -5.11 17.28
N LYS A 546 -8.80 -6.21 16.53
CA LYS A 546 -7.92 -7.31 16.88
C LYS A 546 -6.47 -6.96 16.49
N LEU A 547 -5.55 -6.97 17.45
CA LEU A 547 -4.08 -6.89 17.27
C LEU A 547 -3.58 -7.91 16.24
N LEU A 548 -4.31 -9.04 16.08
CA LEU A 548 -4.16 -9.98 14.98
C LEU A 548 -5.44 -10.02 14.15
N ARG A 549 -5.36 -9.63 12.87
CA ARG A 549 -6.42 -9.93 11.89
C ARG A 549 -6.71 -11.45 11.95
N LYS A 550 -7.96 -11.79 12.32
CA LYS A 550 -8.54 -13.14 12.20
C LYS A 550 -8.26 -13.69 10.79
N LYS A 551 -7.25 -14.53 10.64
CA LYS A 551 -7.17 -15.61 9.64
C LYS A 551 -6.31 -16.82 10.09
N PHE A 552 -6.14 -17.05 11.40
CA PHE A 552 -5.42 -18.23 11.93
C PHE A 552 -6.21 -19.08 12.96
N TYR A 553 -7.54 -19.01 12.97
CA TYR A 553 -8.39 -19.90 13.78
C TYR A 553 -9.66 -20.31 13.01
N ILE A 554 -9.53 -21.28 12.11
CA ILE A 554 -10.57 -22.26 11.75
C ILE A 554 -9.85 -23.60 11.61
N PHE A 555 -9.52 -24.25 12.73
CA PHE A 555 -9.23 -25.68 12.82
C PHE A 555 -9.41 -26.13 14.28
N PHE A 556 -10.62 -25.95 14.80
CA PHE A 556 -11.02 -26.53 16.10
C PHE A 556 -12.52 -26.80 16.12
N PHE A 557 -13.02 -27.53 15.11
CA PHE A 557 -14.26 -28.30 15.15
C PHE A 557 -14.21 -29.28 13.98
N LEU A 558 -13.68 -30.47 14.23
CA LEU A 558 -13.96 -31.78 13.59
C LEU A 558 -12.84 -32.75 14.03
N ALA A 559 -12.95 -33.17 15.29
CA ALA A 559 -12.15 -34.23 15.85
C ALA A 559 -12.63 -35.59 15.30
N LYS A 560 -11.84 -36.23 14.43
CA LYS A 560 -11.60 -37.69 14.44
C LYS A 560 -10.60 -38.23 13.39
N ASP A 561 -10.18 -37.47 12.37
CA ASP A 561 -9.42 -38.05 11.24
C ASP A 561 -7.94 -37.63 11.08
N MET A 562 -7.35 -36.86 12.00
CA MET A 562 -6.00 -36.27 11.85
C MET A 562 -4.80 -37.16 12.27
N ILE A 563 -5.03 -38.34 12.86
CA ILE A 563 -3.93 -39.21 13.34
C ILE A 563 -3.22 -39.96 12.19
N LYS A 564 -3.86 -40.13 11.02
CA LYS A 564 -3.23 -40.70 9.82
C LYS A 564 -2.36 -39.69 9.04
N TYR A 565 -2.65 -38.40 9.13
CA TYR A 565 -1.90 -37.35 8.43
C TYR A 565 -0.59 -36.98 9.13
N PHE A 566 -0.54 -37.04 10.47
CA PHE A 566 0.68 -36.73 11.22
C PHE A 566 1.80 -37.78 11.03
N LEU A 567 1.45 -39.06 10.85
CA LEU A 567 2.44 -40.09 10.49
C LEU A 567 2.93 -39.95 9.04
N LEU A 568 2.08 -39.48 8.12
CA LEU A 568 2.46 -39.26 6.72
C LEU A 568 3.39 -38.03 6.56
N ILE A 569 3.14 -36.96 7.32
CA ILE A 569 3.97 -35.74 7.33
C ILE A 569 5.32 -35.98 8.04
N PHE A 570 5.36 -36.87 9.04
CA PHE A 570 6.63 -37.28 9.67
C PHE A 570 7.48 -38.18 8.75
N ILE A 571 6.84 -38.95 7.85
CA ILE A 571 7.54 -39.76 6.84
C ILE A 571 7.99 -38.91 5.63
N ILE A 572 7.23 -37.87 5.25
CA ILE A 572 7.59 -36.94 4.15
C ILE A 572 8.72 -35.97 4.55
N SER A 573 8.91 -35.68 5.84
CA SER A 573 9.99 -34.79 6.32
C SER A 573 11.38 -35.44 6.37
N LEU A 574 11.50 -36.74 6.11
CA LEU A 574 12.77 -37.50 6.15
C LEU A 574 13.28 -37.94 4.77
N THR A 575 12.60 -37.57 3.68
CA THR A 575 12.99 -37.90 2.30
C THR A 575 12.70 -36.71 1.37
N GLU A 576 13.63 -36.41 0.46
CA GLU A 576 13.55 -35.44 -0.66
C GLU A 576 14.42 -34.17 -0.54
N SER A 577 15.69 -34.43 -0.82
CA SER A 577 16.62 -33.60 -1.57
C SER A 577 16.01 -32.61 -2.58
N SER A 578 16.45 -31.35 -2.49
CA SER A 578 16.59 -30.36 -3.57
C SER A 578 15.33 -29.97 -4.39
N LYS A 579 14.36 -29.25 -3.80
CA LYS A 579 13.28 -28.58 -4.55
C LYS A 579 13.57 -27.08 -4.72
N LYS A 580 13.72 -26.62 -5.98
CA LYS A 580 13.93 -25.21 -6.36
C LYS A 580 12.62 -24.43 -6.23
N SER A 581 12.54 -23.49 -5.29
CA SER A 581 11.37 -22.61 -5.11
C SER A 581 11.20 -21.60 -6.26
N LEU A 582 10.04 -21.52 -6.93
CA LEU A 582 9.62 -20.26 -7.56
C LEU A 582 9.47 -19.22 -6.44
N LEU A 583 10.09 -18.05 -6.61
CA LEU A 583 9.92 -16.94 -5.68
C LEU A 583 8.94 -15.92 -6.26
N ILE A 584 7.88 -15.67 -5.50
CA ILE A 584 7.09 -14.45 -5.65
C ILE A 584 7.96 -13.26 -5.28
N SER A 585 7.91 -12.21 -6.08
CA SER A 585 8.65 -10.98 -5.85
C SER A 585 7.72 -9.79 -6.00
N TYR A 586 7.88 -8.80 -5.13
CA TYR A 586 7.08 -7.59 -5.14
C TYR A 586 7.80 -6.51 -5.96
N TYR A 587 7.04 -5.75 -6.75
CA TYR A 587 7.56 -4.69 -7.60
C TYR A 587 6.58 -3.52 -7.66
N GLY A 588 6.75 -2.55 -6.75
CA GLY A 588 5.83 -1.41 -6.62
C GLY A 588 4.39 -1.87 -6.35
N SER A 589 3.45 -1.44 -7.19
CA SER A 589 2.03 -1.85 -7.12
C SER A 589 1.73 -3.19 -7.81
N HIS A 590 2.75 -3.98 -8.12
CA HIS A 590 2.63 -5.25 -8.82
C HIS A 590 3.32 -6.36 -8.03
N VAL A 591 2.89 -7.59 -8.27
CA VAL A 591 3.57 -8.80 -7.85
C VAL A 591 3.94 -9.59 -9.10
N TYR A 592 5.09 -10.27 -9.08
CA TYR A 592 5.45 -11.16 -10.18
C TYR A 592 5.98 -12.49 -9.68
N VAL A 593 5.65 -13.53 -10.43
CA VAL A 593 6.19 -14.88 -10.28
C VAL A 593 7.25 -15.05 -11.35
N LYS A 594 8.51 -15.16 -10.94
CA LYS A 594 9.63 -15.26 -11.88
C LYS A 594 9.84 -16.70 -12.34
N ASN A 595 10.23 -16.88 -13.60
CA ASN A 595 10.59 -18.17 -14.18
C ASN A 595 9.47 -19.23 -14.05
N VAL A 596 8.21 -18.81 -14.26
CA VAL A 596 7.06 -19.72 -14.38
C VAL A 596 7.33 -20.80 -15.43
N ILE A 597 7.97 -20.40 -16.54
CA ILE A 597 8.69 -21.31 -17.42
C ILE A 597 10.15 -20.86 -17.41
N LYS A 598 11.05 -21.79 -17.10
CA LYS A 598 12.49 -21.51 -17.02
C LYS A 598 13.21 -22.06 -18.24
N SER A 599 14.14 -21.27 -18.79
CA SER A 599 15.04 -21.75 -19.84
C SER A 599 15.85 -22.96 -19.39
N GLN A 600 15.86 -24.01 -20.20
CA GLN A 600 16.67 -25.22 -19.99
C GLN A 600 18.14 -24.98 -20.31
N HIS A 601 18.45 -24.12 -21.29
CA HIS A 601 19.82 -23.78 -21.62
C HIS A 601 20.41 -22.71 -20.70
N ASN A 602 21.63 -22.95 -20.23
CA ASN A 602 22.50 -21.94 -19.62
C ASN A 602 23.27 -21.23 -20.73
N PHE A 603 22.93 -19.98 -20.99
CA PHE A 603 23.60 -19.16 -22.01
C PHE A 603 24.88 -18.53 -21.47
N ASP A 604 25.85 -18.33 -22.36
CA ASP A 604 27.02 -17.49 -22.08
C ASP A 604 26.55 -16.07 -21.69
N LYS A 605 27.16 -15.51 -20.64
CA LYS A 605 26.89 -14.15 -20.14
C LYS A 605 27.12 -13.09 -21.21
N GLU A 606 27.91 -13.36 -22.25
CA GLU A 606 28.14 -12.44 -23.35
C GLU A 606 27.04 -12.43 -24.44
N ARG A 607 26.05 -13.33 -24.40
CA ARG A 607 24.93 -13.35 -25.37
C ARG A 607 24.04 -12.11 -25.24
N ILE A 608 23.14 -11.93 -26.20
CA ILE A 608 22.14 -10.86 -26.20
C ILE A 608 20.78 -11.44 -25.83
N THR A 609 20.19 -11.00 -24.70
CA THR A 609 18.81 -11.38 -24.35
C THR A 609 17.80 -10.45 -25.00
N LEU A 610 16.80 -11.04 -25.66
CA LEU A 610 15.64 -10.30 -26.14
C LEU A 610 14.60 -10.20 -25.03
N ILE A 611 14.22 -8.98 -24.68
CA ILE A 611 13.20 -8.70 -23.68
C ILE A 611 11.89 -8.37 -24.40
N ILE A 612 10.86 -9.16 -24.11
CA ILE A 612 9.54 -9.06 -24.73
C ILE A 612 8.49 -8.88 -23.64
N ASN A 613 7.46 -8.10 -23.95
CA ASN A 613 6.27 -7.91 -23.12
C ASN A 613 5.01 -8.39 -23.85
N ALA A 614 4.10 -9.02 -23.12
CA ALA A 614 2.79 -9.42 -23.65
C ALA A 614 1.68 -9.26 -22.61
N HIS A 615 0.45 -9.11 -23.10
CA HIS A 615 -0.76 -9.28 -22.30
C HIS A 615 -1.24 -10.72 -22.42
N SER A 616 -1.86 -11.28 -21.38
CA SER A 616 -2.38 -12.66 -21.38
C SER A 616 -3.30 -12.96 -22.57
N ASN A 617 -4.05 -11.95 -23.02
CA ASN A 617 -5.00 -12.06 -24.13
C ASN A 617 -4.34 -12.17 -25.51
N ASP A 618 -3.05 -11.84 -25.64
CA ASP A 618 -2.34 -11.76 -26.93
C ASP A 618 -1.32 -12.88 -27.15
N ILE A 619 -1.29 -13.88 -26.25
CA ILE A 619 -0.29 -14.95 -26.23
C ILE A 619 -0.30 -15.80 -27.51
N ASN A 620 -1.47 -16.01 -28.11
CA ASN A 620 -1.64 -17.04 -29.15
C ASN A 620 -1.18 -16.61 -30.54
N LYS A 621 -0.97 -15.31 -30.78
CA LYS A 621 -0.88 -14.83 -32.17
C LYS A 621 0.54 -14.88 -32.77
N ASN A 622 1.61 -14.70 -31.99
CA ASN A 622 2.97 -14.60 -32.54
C ASN A 622 4.14 -15.12 -31.67
N ILE A 623 3.92 -15.55 -30.41
CA ILE A 623 5.04 -15.98 -29.52
C ILE A 623 5.87 -17.12 -30.13
N SER A 624 5.22 -18.16 -30.63
CA SER A 624 5.90 -19.31 -31.25
C SER A 624 6.84 -18.87 -32.39
N LYS A 625 6.32 -18.02 -33.30
CA LYS A 625 7.09 -17.48 -34.42
C LYS A 625 8.27 -16.61 -33.96
N GLN A 626 8.09 -15.89 -32.86
CA GLN A 626 9.13 -15.04 -32.29
C GLN A 626 10.26 -15.86 -31.65
N ILE A 627 9.90 -16.96 -30.99
CA ILE A 627 10.88 -17.93 -30.48
C ILE A 627 11.68 -18.51 -31.63
N ASP A 628 11.06 -18.89 -32.74
CA ASP A 628 11.80 -19.41 -33.90
C ASP A 628 12.70 -18.35 -34.55
N ASN A 629 12.27 -17.09 -34.56
CA ASN A 629 12.99 -16.00 -35.22
C ASN A 629 14.25 -15.52 -34.48
N TRP A 630 14.24 -15.44 -33.14
CA TRP A 630 15.38 -14.92 -32.37
C TRP A 630 16.36 -16.02 -31.94
N GLU A 631 17.65 -15.93 -32.27
CA GLU A 631 18.61 -17.03 -32.00
C GLU A 631 19.17 -17.07 -30.57
N GLY A 632 18.98 -16.00 -29.80
CA GLY A 632 19.51 -15.84 -28.44
C GLY A 632 18.50 -16.18 -27.32
N PRO A 633 18.89 -15.97 -26.05
CA PRO A 633 17.97 -16.06 -24.93
C PRO A 633 16.83 -15.04 -25.01
N ILE A 634 15.64 -15.39 -24.52
CA ILE A 634 14.45 -14.54 -24.45
C ILE A 634 13.99 -14.42 -22.99
N SER A 635 13.70 -13.20 -22.54
CA SER A 635 13.01 -12.92 -21.28
C SER A 635 11.64 -12.31 -21.60
N LEU A 636 10.57 -13.02 -21.27
CA LEU A 636 9.20 -12.64 -21.59
C LEU A 636 8.43 -12.32 -20.32
N GLY A 637 7.99 -11.08 -20.17
CA GLY A 637 7.05 -10.67 -19.14
C GLY A 637 5.62 -10.72 -19.66
N ILE A 638 4.73 -11.38 -18.93
CA ILE A 638 3.30 -11.50 -19.27
C ILE A 638 2.47 -10.88 -18.16
N PHE A 639 1.72 -9.84 -18.48
CA PHE A 639 0.75 -9.27 -17.55
C PHE A 639 -0.58 -10.03 -17.63
N ILE A 640 -1.05 -10.51 -16.49
CA ILE A 640 -2.31 -11.22 -16.35
C ILE A 640 -3.24 -10.34 -15.50
N ASP A 641 -4.22 -9.74 -16.16
CA ASP A 641 -5.21 -8.85 -15.52
C ASP A 641 -6.32 -9.68 -14.88
N VAL A 642 -6.13 -10.02 -13.61
CA VAL A 642 -7.02 -10.82 -12.75
C VAL A 642 -6.99 -10.28 -11.32
N ASP A 643 -8.10 -10.46 -10.61
CA ASP A 643 -8.22 -10.11 -9.18
C ASP A 643 -7.78 -11.24 -8.23
N ASP A 644 -7.40 -12.40 -8.77
CA ASP A 644 -6.92 -13.58 -8.04
C ASP A 644 -5.86 -14.29 -8.88
N ILE A 645 -4.68 -14.62 -8.31
CA ILE A 645 -3.61 -15.31 -9.03
C ILE A 645 -4.05 -16.72 -9.49
N PHE A 646 -4.90 -17.42 -8.74
CA PHE A 646 -5.39 -18.77 -9.08
C PHE A 646 -6.57 -18.76 -10.07
N ASN A 647 -6.91 -17.59 -10.62
CA ASN A 647 -7.96 -17.45 -11.62
C ASN A 647 -7.73 -18.36 -12.84
N LEU A 648 -8.82 -18.87 -13.42
CA LEU A 648 -8.80 -19.73 -14.62
C LEU A 648 -8.02 -19.12 -15.78
N ARG A 649 -7.97 -17.78 -15.92
CA ARG A 649 -7.16 -17.11 -16.95
C ARG A 649 -5.66 -17.33 -16.75
N THR A 650 -5.18 -17.40 -15.50
CA THR A 650 -3.79 -17.75 -15.19
C THR A 650 -3.48 -19.18 -15.63
N LEU A 651 -4.38 -20.13 -15.33
CA LEU A 651 -4.27 -21.52 -15.78
C LEU A 651 -4.25 -21.64 -17.31
N CYS A 652 -5.19 -20.98 -17.99
CA CYS A 652 -5.27 -20.95 -19.45
C CYS A 652 -3.97 -20.40 -20.06
N THR A 653 -3.50 -19.26 -19.55
CA THR A 653 -2.24 -18.64 -19.99
C THR A 653 -1.06 -19.59 -19.85
N PHE A 654 -0.91 -20.23 -18.69
CA PHE A 654 0.17 -21.18 -18.43
C PHE A 654 0.13 -22.39 -19.35
N CYS A 655 -1.05 -23.00 -19.49
CA CYS A 655 -1.22 -24.19 -20.31
C CYS A 655 -1.11 -23.91 -21.81
N THR A 656 -1.54 -22.74 -22.28
CA THR A 656 -1.29 -22.32 -23.66
C THR A 656 0.19 -22.04 -23.94
N LEU A 657 0.95 -21.54 -22.97
CA LEU A 657 2.40 -21.40 -23.15
C LEU A 657 3.10 -22.76 -23.16
N LYS A 658 2.70 -23.70 -22.29
CA LYS A 658 3.26 -25.06 -22.27
C LYS A 658 2.97 -25.85 -23.55
N SER A 659 1.89 -25.56 -24.27
CA SER A 659 1.59 -26.21 -25.55
C SER A 659 2.43 -25.72 -26.72
N ILE A 660 3.15 -24.60 -26.57
CA ILE A 660 4.08 -24.10 -27.60
C ILE A 660 5.32 -25.01 -27.64
N PRO A 661 5.63 -25.65 -28.79
CA PRO A 661 6.82 -26.48 -28.92
C PRO A 661 8.09 -25.69 -28.58
N ASN A 662 9.04 -26.31 -27.88
CA ASN A 662 10.35 -25.72 -27.56
C ASN A 662 10.32 -24.41 -26.74
N ILE A 663 9.19 -24.07 -26.09
CA ILE A 663 9.03 -22.82 -25.33
C ILE A 663 10.14 -22.61 -24.29
N ASN A 664 10.57 -23.68 -23.62
CA ASN A 664 11.56 -23.66 -22.56
C ASN A 664 13.01 -23.82 -23.04
N ASN A 665 13.29 -23.98 -24.34
CA ASN A 665 14.66 -24.13 -24.83
C ASN A 665 15.50 -22.89 -24.50
N LYS A 666 14.98 -21.70 -24.85
CA LYS A 666 15.69 -20.42 -24.72
C LYS A 666 14.90 -19.29 -24.04
N THR A 667 13.68 -19.55 -23.59
CA THR A 667 12.78 -18.54 -23.02
C THR A 667 12.67 -18.69 -21.51
N SER A 668 12.76 -17.57 -20.79
CA SER A 668 12.35 -17.47 -19.39
C SER A 668 11.10 -16.58 -19.33
N ILE A 669 10.04 -17.07 -18.69
CA ILE A 669 8.73 -16.42 -18.66
C ILE A 669 8.39 -16.02 -17.22
N HIS A 670 7.94 -14.78 -17.06
CA HIS A 670 7.59 -14.18 -15.78
C HIS A 670 6.12 -13.73 -15.86
N PHE A 671 5.30 -14.14 -14.89
CA PHE A 671 3.91 -13.67 -14.79
C PHE A 671 3.86 -12.47 -13.86
N ILE A 672 3.20 -11.40 -14.29
CA ILE A 672 3.04 -10.15 -13.56
C ILE A 672 1.55 -9.93 -13.31
N PHE A 673 1.20 -9.59 -12.07
CA PHE A 673 -0.16 -9.31 -11.64
C PHE A 673 -0.22 -7.96 -10.92
N SER A 674 -1.41 -7.37 -10.86
CA SER A 674 -1.68 -6.28 -9.92
C SER A 674 -1.47 -6.79 -8.49
N TYR A 675 -0.99 -5.94 -7.58
CA TYR A 675 -0.85 -6.30 -6.16
C TYR A 675 -2.17 -6.81 -5.56
N ASN A 676 -3.32 -6.34 -6.07
CA ASN A 676 -4.64 -6.74 -5.62
C ASN A 676 -5.00 -8.20 -5.96
N ALA A 677 -4.24 -8.85 -6.85
CA ALA A 677 -4.47 -10.24 -7.22
C ALA A 677 -4.09 -11.24 -6.11
N LEU A 678 -3.27 -10.81 -5.14
CA LEU A 678 -2.95 -11.63 -3.97
C LEU A 678 -4.06 -11.50 -2.93
N SER A 679 -4.46 -12.64 -2.34
CA SER A 679 -5.23 -12.60 -1.10
C SER A 679 -4.51 -11.74 -0.04
N LYS A 680 -5.28 -10.97 0.73
CA LYS A 680 -4.75 -10.09 1.79
C LYS A 680 -3.95 -10.81 2.88
N ASP A 681 -3.98 -12.15 2.93
CA ASP A 681 -3.27 -12.98 3.91
C ASP A 681 -1.94 -13.57 3.41
N GLY A 682 -1.63 -13.48 2.12
CA GLY A 682 -0.37 -13.99 1.55
C GLY A 682 -0.20 -15.51 1.62
N SER A 683 -1.25 -16.27 1.94
CA SER A 683 -1.26 -17.75 2.00
C SER A 683 -0.88 -18.41 0.67
N GLU A 684 -1.05 -17.68 -0.43
CA GLU A 684 -0.79 -18.12 -1.79
C GLU A 684 0.70 -18.35 -2.08
N LYS A 685 1.63 -17.84 -1.23
CA LYS A 685 3.08 -18.01 -1.40
C LYS A 685 3.55 -19.46 -1.43
N GLU A 686 2.97 -20.29 -0.57
CA GLU A 686 3.35 -21.71 -0.44
C GLU A 686 2.67 -22.53 -1.54
N LEU A 687 1.38 -22.25 -1.79
CA LEU A 687 0.55 -22.94 -2.78
C LEU A 687 0.96 -22.67 -4.22
N LEU A 688 1.59 -21.54 -4.55
CA LEU A 688 1.92 -21.22 -5.95
C LEU A 688 2.99 -22.14 -6.55
N ASN A 689 3.91 -22.64 -5.72
CA ASN A 689 4.89 -23.63 -6.17
C ASN A 689 4.22 -24.97 -6.48
N GLU A 690 3.32 -25.42 -5.60
CA GLU A 690 2.54 -26.64 -5.81
C GLU A 690 1.65 -26.47 -7.03
N TYR A 691 0.92 -25.36 -7.13
CA TYR A 691 0.02 -25.04 -8.24
C TYR A 691 0.69 -25.20 -9.61
N PHE A 692 1.79 -24.50 -9.91
CA PHE A 692 2.40 -24.59 -11.24
C PHE A 692 3.15 -25.90 -11.51
N ASN A 693 3.61 -26.60 -10.46
CA ASN A 693 4.29 -27.89 -10.60
C ASN A 693 3.30 -29.07 -10.75
N GLU A 694 2.14 -29.01 -10.11
CA GLU A 694 1.11 -30.06 -10.10
C GLU A 694 0.11 -29.94 -11.24
N ILE A 695 -0.01 -28.76 -11.89
CA ILE A 695 -0.91 -28.59 -13.04
C ILE A 695 -0.52 -29.54 -14.18
N ASN A 696 -1.39 -30.53 -14.42
CA ASN A 696 -1.42 -31.33 -15.63
C ASN A 696 -2.25 -30.62 -16.70
N CYS A 697 -1.59 -29.98 -17.66
CA CYS A 697 -2.28 -29.29 -18.75
C CYS A 697 -3.04 -30.23 -19.69
N GLU A 698 -2.69 -31.51 -19.82
CA GLU A 698 -3.42 -32.42 -20.72
C GLU A 698 -4.81 -32.78 -20.17
N GLU A 699 -4.92 -32.97 -18.86
CA GLU A 699 -6.19 -33.23 -18.17
C GLU A 699 -7.00 -31.95 -18.00
N ASN A 700 -6.34 -30.86 -17.60
CA ASN A 700 -7.01 -29.58 -17.32
C ASN A 700 -7.48 -28.87 -18.60
N ILE A 701 -6.80 -28.99 -19.74
CA ILE A 701 -7.27 -28.35 -20.98
C ILE A 701 -8.55 -29.00 -21.50
N LYS A 702 -8.75 -30.32 -21.33
CA LYS A 702 -9.98 -31.00 -21.78
C LYS A 702 -11.23 -30.47 -21.05
N SER A 703 -11.10 -30.15 -19.77
CA SER A 703 -12.16 -29.55 -18.95
C SER A 703 -12.28 -28.03 -19.14
N VAL A 704 -11.23 -27.34 -19.60
CA VAL A 704 -11.16 -25.87 -19.66
C VAL A 704 -11.21 -25.32 -21.10
N ASN A 705 -11.21 -26.15 -22.15
CA ASN A 705 -11.28 -25.69 -23.55
C ASN A 705 -12.52 -24.84 -23.88
N ASN A 706 -13.63 -25.03 -23.16
CA ASN A 706 -14.82 -24.17 -23.27
C ASN A 706 -14.67 -22.83 -22.54
N VAL A 707 -13.74 -22.73 -21.60
CA VAL A 707 -13.53 -21.55 -20.72
C VAL A 707 -12.34 -20.70 -21.18
N CYS A 708 -11.25 -21.31 -21.66
CA CYS A 708 -10.07 -20.57 -22.14
C CYS A 708 -10.32 -19.78 -23.43
N ASN A 709 -11.32 -20.19 -24.23
CA ASN A 709 -11.63 -19.57 -25.51
C ASN A 709 -12.78 -18.55 -25.43
N ILE A 710 -13.19 -18.12 -24.23
CA ILE A 710 -14.22 -17.08 -24.10
C ILE A 710 -13.61 -15.75 -24.55
N SER A 711 -13.79 -15.43 -25.83
CA SER A 711 -13.68 -14.07 -26.33
C SER A 711 -14.84 -13.29 -25.71
N THR A 712 -14.57 -12.55 -24.63
CA THR A 712 -15.52 -11.58 -24.15
C THR A 712 -15.62 -10.47 -25.20
N ASP A 713 -16.81 -10.27 -25.77
CA ASP A 713 -17.15 -9.07 -26.53
C ASP A 713 -17.08 -7.88 -25.57
N GLU A 714 -15.86 -7.39 -25.34
CA GLU A 714 -15.63 -6.20 -24.56
C GLU A 714 -16.11 -4.99 -25.37
N ASP A 715 -16.88 -4.15 -24.70
CA ASP A 715 -17.26 -2.85 -25.24
C ASP A 715 -16.03 -1.96 -25.44
N GLU A 716 -16.20 -0.90 -26.24
CA GLU A 716 -15.10 0.01 -26.59
C GLU A 716 -14.46 0.69 -25.36
N GLU A 717 -15.25 0.99 -24.31
CA GLU A 717 -14.77 1.64 -23.09
C GLU A 717 -13.83 0.71 -22.30
N THR A 718 -14.25 -0.55 -22.14
CA THR A 718 -13.47 -1.58 -21.46
C THR A 718 -12.14 -1.85 -22.19
N LYS A 719 -12.18 -1.93 -23.53
CA LYS A 719 -10.96 -2.06 -24.35
C LYS A 719 -10.01 -0.88 -24.16
N ILE A 720 -10.52 0.36 -24.16
CA ILE A 720 -9.71 1.56 -23.94
C ILE A 720 -9.11 1.56 -22.52
N LYS A 721 -9.88 1.17 -21.50
CA LYS A 721 -9.40 1.08 -20.12
C LYS A 721 -8.27 0.05 -20.00
N ARG A 722 -8.42 -1.13 -20.61
CA ARG A 722 -7.40 -2.19 -20.65
C ARG A 722 -6.11 -1.70 -21.32
N ILE A 723 -6.21 -1.01 -22.45
CA ILE A 723 -5.06 -0.40 -23.15
C ILE A 723 -4.30 0.58 -22.24
N ILE A 724 -5.02 1.46 -21.53
CA ILE A 724 -4.42 2.50 -20.68
C ILE A 724 -3.80 1.94 -19.39
N THR A 725 -4.38 0.86 -18.87
CA THR A 725 -3.95 0.23 -17.61
C THR A 725 -2.83 -0.81 -17.81
N TYR A 726 -2.57 -1.24 -19.05
CA TYR A 726 -1.47 -2.14 -19.38
C TYR A 726 -0.10 -1.58 -18.94
N PRO A 727 0.58 -2.20 -17.96
CA PRO A 727 1.75 -1.62 -17.31
C PRO A 727 3.04 -1.93 -18.09
N ILE A 728 3.10 -1.55 -19.38
CA ILE A 728 4.15 -1.97 -20.33
C ILE A 728 5.59 -1.79 -19.82
N ASN A 729 5.88 -0.65 -19.18
CA ASN A 729 7.23 -0.34 -18.69
C ASN A 729 7.58 -1.08 -17.40
N VAL A 730 6.59 -1.41 -16.56
CA VAL A 730 6.78 -2.31 -15.41
C VAL A 730 7.16 -3.70 -15.91
N ILE A 731 6.45 -4.21 -16.92
CA ILE A 731 6.72 -5.53 -17.52
C ILE A 731 8.14 -5.57 -18.11
N ARG A 732 8.52 -4.55 -18.90
CA ARG A 732 9.87 -4.43 -19.48
C ARG A 732 10.95 -4.40 -18.40
N ASN A 733 10.74 -3.65 -17.32
CA ASN A 733 11.70 -3.54 -16.22
C ASN A 733 11.82 -4.85 -15.41
N ILE A 734 10.70 -5.53 -15.13
CA ILE A 734 10.70 -6.85 -14.45
C ILE A 734 11.40 -7.89 -15.32
N ALA A 735 11.02 -8.01 -16.60
CA ALA A 735 11.65 -8.97 -17.51
C ALA A 735 13.15 -8.68 -17.70
N ARG A 736 13.57 -7.41 -17.66
CA ARG A 736 14.98 -7.03 -17.61
C ARG A 736 15.69 -7.49 -16.34
N ASN A 737 15.08 -7.34 -15.16
CA ASN A 737 15.72 -7.69 -13.88
C ASN A 737 16.14 -9.15 -13.80
N GLU A 738 15.46 -10.01 -14.56
CA GLU A 738 15.66 -11.45 -14.54
C GLU A 738 16.68 -11.95 -15.57
N ILE A 739 17.21 -11.07 -16.45
CA ILE A 739 18.22 -11.48 -17.43
C ILE A 739 19.57 -11.70 -16.78
N LYS A 740 20.31 -12.70 -17.27
CA LYS A 740 21.67 -13.04 -16.80
C LYS A 740 22.78 -12.60 -17.75
N THR A 741 22.40 -12.20 -18.96
CA THR A 741 23.32 -11.76 -20.00
C THR A 741 23.70 -10.29 -19.82
N LYS A 742 24.86 -9.93 -20.37
CA LYS A 742 25.40 -8.58 -20.33
C LYS A 742 24.71 -7.64 -21.32
N PHE A 743 24.25 -8.17 -22.45
CA PHE A 743 23.65 -7.37 -23.52
C PHE A 743 22.17 -7.70 -23.68
N MET A 744 21.39 -6.70 -24.06
CA MET A 744 19.95 -6.84 -24.23
C MET A 744 19.41 -6.00 -25.37
N ALA A 745 18.27 -6.44 -25.91
CA ALA A 745 17.43 -5.72 -26.85
C ALA A 745 15.98 -5.77 -26.38
N TYR A 746 15.20 -4.72 -26.62
CA TYR A 746 13.76 -4.71 -26.36
C TYR A 746 13.00 -4.85 -27.68
N ALA A 747 11.90 -5.59 -27.64
CA ALA A 747 11.00 -5.81 -28.77
C ALA A 747 9.57 -6.03 -28.28
N ASP A 748 8.59 -5.63 -29.07
CA ASP A 748 7.22 -6.07 -28.89
C ASP A 748 7.01 -7.45 -29.57
N ILE A 749 5.90 -8.13 -29.25
CA ILE A 749 5.62 -9.50 -29.70
C ILE A 749 5.53 -9.65 -31.24
N ASN A 750 5.30 -8.54 -31.94
CA ASN A 750 5.19 -8.45 -33.40
C ASN A 750 6.46 -7.90 -34.07
N ASP A 751 7.52 -7.61 -33.30
CA ASP A 751 8.79 -7.13 -33.83
C ASP A 751 9.72 -8.31 -34.13
N PHE A 752 9.89 -8.61 -35.40
CA PHE A 752 10.75 -9.69 -35.89
C PHE A 752 12.07 -9.14 -36.44
N PHE A 753 13.04 -10.02 -36.62
CA PHE A 753 14.42 -9.69 -36.99
C PHE A 753 14.86 -10.41 -38.27
N SER A 754 15.76 -9.77 -39.01
CA SER A 754 16.45 -10.38 -40.17
C SER A 754 17.23 -11.64 -39.77
N GLN A 755 17.57 -12.50 -40.72
CA GLN A 755 18.24 -13.76 -40.42
C GLN A 755 19.63 -13.59 -39.76
N ASN A 756 19.94 -14.43 -38.77
CA ASN A 756 21.20 -14.46 -38.00
C ASN A 756 21.46 -13.18 -37.22
N PHE A 757 20.40 -12.47 -36.79
CA PHE A 757 20.50 -11.14 -36.21
C PHE A 757 21.38 -11.11 -34.96
N GLU A 758 21.10 -11.99 -33.99
CA GLU A 758 21.82 -11.99 -32.72
C GLU A 758 23.29 -12.33 -32.92
N TYR A 759 23.60 -13.35 -33.73
CA TYR A 759 24.97 -13.75 -34.03
C TYR A 759 25.76 -12.66 -34.76
N LYS A 760 25.16 -12.02 -35.76
CA LYS A 760 25.77 -10.90 -36.49
C LYS A 760 26.08 -9.74 -35.54
N MET A 761 25.14 -9.39 -34.66
CA MET A 761 25.33 -8.32 -33.68
C MET A 761 26.36 -8.66 -32.62
N LEU A 762 26.40 -9.90 -32.15
CA LEU A 762 27.37 -10.37 -31.17
C LEU A 762 28.80 -10.27 -31.71
N LYS A 763 29.04 -10.63 -32.98
CA LYS A 763 30.35 -10.44 -33.63
C LYS A 763 30.78 -8.97 -33.63
N LEU A 764 29.86 -8.05 -33.93
CA LEU A 764 30.12 -6.62 -33.92
C LEU A 764 30.38 -6.08 -32.50
N LEU A 765 29.59 -6.52 -31.50
CA LEU A 765 29.81 -6.18 -30.09
C LEU A 765 31.19 -6.63 -29.61
N LYS A 766 31.59 -7.86 -29.93
CA LYS A 766 32.94 -8.37 -29.62
C LYS A 766 34.02 -7.49 -30.26
N LYS A 767 33.87 -7.10 -31.53
CA LYS A 767 34.80 -6.20 -32.22
C LYS A 767 34.90 -4.83 -31.53
N ILE A 768 33.77 -4.22 -31.16
CA ILE A 768 33.76 -2.86 -30.57
C ILE A 768 34.25 -2.85 -29.12
N PHE A 769 33.86 -3.84 -28.30
CA PHE A 769 34.23 -3.87 -26.88
C PHE A 769 35.65 -4.39 -26.64
N TYR A 770 36.16 -5.33 -27.44
CA TYR A 770 37.53 -5.85 -27.26
C TYR A 770 38.60 -4.80 -27.60
N ILE A 771 38.30 -3.83 -28.47
CA ILE A 771 39.18 -2.70 -28.78
C ILE A 771 39.35 -1.76 -27.57
N ASN A 772 38.35 -1.65 -26.69
CA ASN A 772 38.43 -0.75 -25.53
C ASN A 772 39.17 -1.36 -24.31
N ILE A 773 39.29 -2.68 -24.22
CA ILE A 773 39.98 -3.34 -23.08
C ILE A 773 41.52 -3.17 -23.17
N LYS A 774 42.08 -3.05 -24.38
CA LYS A 774 43.53 -2.80 -24.53
C LYS A 774 43.96 -1.38 -24.15
N ASN A 775 43.02 -0.42 -24.04
CA ASN A 775 43.29 0.96 -23.66
C ASN A 775 42.82 1.23 -22.22
N SER A 776 43.45 0.57 -21.25
CA SER A 776 43.06 0.48 -19.83
C SER A 776 43.12 1.78 -19.00
N LYS A 777 43.08 2.97 -19.64
CA LYS A 777 43.04 4.28 -18.96
C LYS A 777 41.90 5.20 -19.40
N ARG A 778 41.04 4.80 -20.36
CA ARG A 778 39.92 5.63 -20.81
C ARG A 778 38.59 5.17 -20.18
N LYS A 779 37.84 6.13 -19.62
CA LYS A 779 36.44 6.00 -19.17
C LYS A 779 35.67 5.06 -20.11
N LYS A 780 34.99 4.05 -19.56
CA LYS A 780 34.10 3.15 -20.31
C LYS A 780 33.23 3.97 -21.27
N THR A 781 33.37 3.72 -22.57
CA THR A 781 32.59 4.40 -23.60
C THR A 781 31.14 3.93 -23.54
N LYS A 782 30.21 4.87 -23.41
CA LYS A 782 28.77 4.62 -23.38
C LYS A 782 28.22 4.60 -24.81
N ASN A 783 27.98 3.41 -25.35
CA ASN A 783 27.57 3.24 -26.74
C ASN A 783 26.34 2.33 -26.82
N VAL A 784 25.42 2.61 -27.75
CA VAL A 784 24.34 1.71 -28.13
C VAL A 784 24.43 1.41 -29.63
N LEU A 785 24.12 0.17 -30.02
CA LEU A 785 24.11 -0.24 -31.42
C LEU A 785 22.69 -0.16 -31.98
N VAL A 786 22.46 0.79 -32.87
CA VAL A 786 21.16 1.05 -33.51
C VAL A 786 21.04 0.23 -34.79
N TYR A 787 19.90 -0.41 -34.97
CA TYR A 787 19.53 -1.10 -36.20
C TYR A 787 18.28 -0.46 -36.81
N ARG A 788 18.11 -0.59 -38.13
CA ARG A 788 16.97 0.02 -38.83
C ARG A 788 15.70 -0.81 -38.62
N SER A 789 14.57 -0.14 -38.47
CA SER A 789 13.26 -0.74 -38.26
C SER A 789 12.26 -0.36 -39.35
N PHE A 790 11.46 -1.35 -39.77
CA PHE A 790 10.46 -1.23 -40.83
C PHE A 790 9.08 -1.68 -40.33
N VAL A 791 8.00 -1.29 -41.01
CA VAL A 791 6.66 -1.89 -40.87
C VAL A 791 6.46 -2.78 -42.08
N VAL A 792 6.05 -4.02 -41.87
CA VAL A 792 5.75 -4.99 -42.95
C VAL A 792 4.30 -5.41 -42.83
N ASP A 793 3.58 -5.36 -43.95
CA ASP A 793 2.19 -5.81 -44.04
C ASP A 793 2.10 -7.31 -43.70
N ASN A 794 1.21 -7.67 -42.78
CA ASN A 794 1.07 -9.04 -42.29
C ASN A 794 0.53 -10.05 -43.32
N SER A 795 0.06 -9.61 -44.48
CA SER A 795 -0.28 -10.46 -45.62
C SER A 795 0.96 -10.92 -46.41
N SER A 796 2.12 -10.30 -46.15
CA SER A 796 3.38 -10.58 -46.83
C SER A 796 4.19 -11.66 -46.13
N GLU A 797 5.09 -12.30 -46.83
CA GLU A 797 6.11 -13.13 -46.19
C GLU A 797 7.07 -12.29 -45.34
N ARG A 798 7.58 -12.90 -44.27
CA ARG A 798 8.53 -12.29 -43.34
C ARG A 798 9.91 -12.14 -44.00
N PRO A 799 10.42 -10.93 -44.26
CA PRO A 799 11.69 -10.75 -44.95
C PRO A 799 12.87 -11.18 -44.07
N LYS A 800 13.70 -12.09 -44.59
CA LYS A 800 14.91 -12.61 -43.93
C LYS A 800 16.16 -11.84 -44.31
N THR A 801 16.18 -11.30 -45.53
CA THR A 801 17.35 -10.62 -46.14
C THR A 801 16.99 -9.20 -46.58
N LYS A 802 17.99 -8.33 -46.75
CA LYS A 802 17.75 -6.99 -47.32
C LYS A 802 17.16 -7.04 -48.72
N LYS A 803 17.50 -8.06 -49.51
CA LYS A 803 16.94 -8.27 -50.86
C LYS A 803 15.42 -8.46 -50.81
N GLU A 804 14.93 -9.30 -49.90
CA GLU A 804 13.49 -9.52 -49.69
C GLU A 804 12.81 -8.27 -49.15
N LEU A 805 13.45 -7.57 -48.21
CA LEU A 805 12.93 -6.31 -47.69
C LEU A 805 12.77 -5.25 -48.81
N ILE A 806 13.76 -5.10 -49.68
CA ILE A 806 13.70 -4.17 -50.82
C ILE A 806 12.57 -4.55 -51.77
N GLN A 807 12.35 -5.84 -52.03
CA GLN A 807 11.22 -6.30 -52.84
C GLN A 807 9.88 -5.88 -52.21
N LEU A 808 9.74 -6.03 -50.88
CA LEU A 808 8.54 -5.60 -50.18
C LEU A 808 8.35 -4.09 -50.20
N ILE A 809 9.42 -3.30 -50.03
CA ILE A 809 9.40 -1.84 -50.15
C ILE A 809 8.94 -1.43 -51.55
N ASN A 810 9.52 -2.02 -52.60
CA ASN A 810 9.16 -1.72 -53.99
C ASN A 810 7.71 -2.10 -54.31
N SER A 811 7.15 -3.10 -53.62
CA SER A 811 5.74 -3.50 -53.74
C SER A 811 4.79 -2.72 -52.84
N SER A 812 5.27 -1.69 -52.12
CA SER A 812 4.50 -0.92 -51.12
C SER A 812 3.90 -1.80 -50.00
N LYS A 813 4.59 -2.89 -49.66
CA LYS A 813 4.22 -3.80 -48.57
C LYS A 813 5.14 -3.67 -47.34
N ALA A 814 6.19 -2.86 -47.46
CA ALA A 814 7.06 -2.51 -46.34
C ALA A 814 7.40 -1.02 -46.36
N PHE A 815 7.45 -0.40 -45.18
CA PHE A 815 7.68 1.02 -45.01
C PHE A 815 8.70 1.25 -43.88
N ILE A 816 9.40 2.39 -43.90
CA ILE A 816 10.28 2.76 -42.79
C ILE A 816 9.40 3.13 -41.59
N PHE A 817 9.69 2.59 -40.40
CA PHE A 817 8.78 2.65 -39.25
C PHE A 817 8.35 4.08 -38.86
N ASP A 818 9.18 5.10 -39.12
CA ASP A 818 8.91 6.51 -38.79
C ASP A 818 8.12 7.29 -39.88
N SER A 819 7.86 6.73 -41.07
CA SER A 819 7.23 7.50 -42.16
C SER A 819 5.72 7.75 -42.00
N TYR A 820 5.05 7.12 -41.03
CA TYR A 820 3.59 7.14 -40.93
C TYR A 820 3.00 8.31 -40.11
N LEU A 821 3.79 9.16 -39.46
CA LEU A 821 3.28 10.12 -38.46
C LEU A 821 3.77 11.57 -38.61
N ASN A 822 3.80 12.08 -39.85
CA ASN A 822 4.24 13.43 -40.27
C ASN A 822 5.72 13.50 -40.63
N ASN A 823 6.01 13.80 -41.91
CA ASN A 823 7.18 14.47 -42.53
C ASN A 823 8.48 14.65 -41.74
N SER A 824 8.82 13.75 -40.83
CA SER A 824 9.94 13.89 -39.92
C SER A 824 11.15 13.21 -40.55
N HIS A 825 12.17 14.01 -40.77
CA HIS A 825 13.42 13.67 -41.41
C HIS A 825 13.92 12.29 -40.99
N GLN A 826 13.96 11.38 -41.97
CA GLN A 826 14.65 10.10 -41.86
C GLN A 826 16.09 10.37 -41.43
N ILE A 827 16.66 9.47 -40.62
CA ILE A 827 18.13 9.42 -40.54
C ILE A 827 18.65 9.28 -41.96
N ASN A 828 19.50 10.23 -42.37
CA ASN A 828 20.15 10.24 -43.68
C ASN A 828 20.78 8.87 -44.02
N ASN A 829 21.02 8.67 -45.31
CA ASN A 829 21.72 7.50 -45.85
C ASN A 829 20.94 6.18 -45.76
N ILE A 830 19.60 6.23 -45.85
CA ILE A 830 18.80 5.00 -45.95
C ILE A 830 19.09 4.23 -47.25
N GLU A 831 19.23 4.93 -48.39
CA GLU A 831 19.53 4.30 -49.68
C GLU A 831 20.89 3.60 -49.65
N GLU A 832 21.92 4.27 -49.12
CA GLU A 832 23.24 3.68 -48.90
C GLU A 832 23.14 2.40 -48.06
N TRP A 833 22.33 2.42 -47.00
CA TRP A 833 22.13 1.25 -46.13
C TRP A 833 21.39 0.11 -46.84
N LEU A 834 20.34 0.41 -47.60
CA LEU A 834 19.52 -0.56 -48.34
C LEU A 834 20.36 -1.28 -49.39
N TYR A 835 21.07 -0.53 -50.23
CA TYR A 835 21.79 -1.08 -51.38
C TYR A 835 23.21 -1.57 -51.08
N LYS A 836 23.74 -1.31 -49.89
CA LYS A 836 25.01 -1.92 -49.45
C LYS A 836 24.88 -3.44 -49.41
N LYS A 837 25.87 -4.17 -49.93
CA LYS A 837 25.88 -5.65 -49.93
C LYS A 837 25.94 -6.20 -48.49
N GLU A 838 25.05 -7.14 -48.16
CA GLU A 838 25.03 -7.81 -46.86
C GLU A 838 26.31 -8.62 -46.62
N THR A 839 26.82 -8.55 -45.39
CA THR A 839 28.00 -9.30 -44.95
C THR A 839 27.69 -10.20 -43.75
N SER A 840 28.57 -11.16 -43.47
CA SER A 840 28.45 -12.06 -42.32
C SER A 840 28.83 -11.40 -40.98
N THR A 841 29.48 -10.23 -41.02
CA THR A 841 29.89 -9.44 -39.86
C THR A 841 29.57 -7.97 -40.13
N PRO A 842 28.45 -7.44 -39.61
CA PRO A 842 28.02 -6.08 -39.86
C PRO A 842 29.09 -5.03 -39.57
N SER A 843 29.00 -3.91 -40.28
CA SER A 843 29.83 -2.72 -40.07
C SER A 843 29.00 -1.56 -39.52
N ILE A 844 29.67 -0.61 -38.86
CA ILE A 844 29.03 0.66 -38.48
C ILE A 844 28.88 1.52 -39.74
N GLN A 845 27.66 2.00 -40.00
CA GLN A 845 27.38 2.97 -41.05
C GLN A 845 27.83 4.37 -40.61
N LEU A 846 27.31 4.82 -39.48
CA LEU A 846 27.59 6.14 -38.93
C LEU A 846 27.44 6.15 -37.41
N ILE A 847 28.12 7.09 -36.76
CA ILE A 847 28.03 7.34 -35.32
C ILE A 847 27.42 8.73 -35.16
N THR A 848 26.26 8.81 -34.50
CA THR A 848 25.55 10.08 -34.29
C THR A 848 25.19 10.27 -32.82
N PRO A 849 25.14 11.51 -32.31
CA PRO A 849 24.39 11.81 -31.09
C PRO A 849 22.89 11.64 -31.34
N PHE A 850 22.11 11.59 -30.26
CA PHE A 850 20.65 11.67 -30.33
C PHE A 850 20.24 13.15 -30.40
N ASN A 851 20.05 13.66 -31.60
CA ASN A 851 19.80 15.08 -31.89
C ASN A 851 18.44 15.36 -32.55
N TYR A 852 17.65 14.32 -32.84
CA TYR A 852 16.35 14.45 -33.51
C TYR A 852 15.20 14.13 -32.55
N VAL A 853 14.26 15.07 -32.39
CA VAL A 853 13.14 14.97 -31.43
C VAL A 853 12.19 13.82 -31.74
N ASN A 854 11.99 13.50 -33.02
CA ASN A 854 11.02 12.49 -33.45
C ASN A 854 11.63 11.13 -33.78
N TRP A 855 12.93 10.97 -33.55
CA TRP A 855 13.61 9.72 -33.85
C TRP A 855 13.44 8.71 -32.70
N ASP A 856 12.83 7.55 -32.95
CA ASP A 856 12.65 6.46 -31.96
C ASP A 856 13.47 5.21 -32.30
N PRO A 857 14.81 5.24 -32.18
CA PRO A 857 15.65 4.14 -32.60
C PRO A 857 15.47 2.88 -31.75
N HIS A 858 15.46 1.73 -32.41
CA HIS A 858 15.68 0.43 -31.76
C HIS A 858 17.18 0.17 -31.64
N PHE A 859 17.60 -0.39 -30.51
CA PHE A 859 19.02 -0.58 -30.24
C PHE A 859 19.33 -1.78 -29.35
N ILE A 860 20.57 -2.25 -29.43
CA ILE A 860 21.19 -3.16 -28.48
C ILE A 860 22.07 -2.35 -27.52
N SER A 861 22.00 -2.69 -26.24
CA SER A 861 22.76 -2.03 -25.18
C SER A 861 23.27 -3.03 -24.15
N ASP A 862 24.16 -2.58 -23.26
CA ASP A 862 24.42 -3.32 -22.04
C ASP A 862 23.24 -3.25 -21.07
N ASN A 863 23.15 -4.23 -20.17
CA ASN A 863 22.08 -4.33 -19.19
C ASN A 863 22.17 -3.31 -18.03
N LYS A 864 23.01 -2.27 -18.13
CA LYS A 864 23.23 -1.22 -17.10
C LYS A 864 22.75 0.16 -17.54
N ILE A 865 22.12 0.29 -18.71
CA ILE A 865 21.43 1.53 -19.10
C ILE A 865 20.32 1.90 -18.09
N PRO A 866 19.79 3.12 -18.06
CA PRO A 866 18.64 3.44 -17.20
C PRO A 866 17.44 2.51 -17.45
N TYR A 867 16.61 2.30 -16.43
CA TYR A 867 15.31 1.62 -16.57
C TYR A 867 14.30 2.52 -17.28
N PHE A 868 13.23 1.94 -17.82
CA PHE A 868 12.11 2.73 -18.32
C PHE A 868 11.43 3.45 -17.15
N ASP A 869 11.04 4.70 -17.35
CA ASP A 869 10.27 5.47 -16.37
C ASP A 869 8.80 5.00 -16.42
N GLU A 870 8.40 4.25 -15.40
CA GLU A 870 7.11 3.57 -15.29
C GLU A 870 5.91 4.51 -15.26
N ARG A 871 6.13 5.83 -15.11
CA ARG A 871 5.07 6.83 -15.20
C ARG A 871 4.54 6.98 -16.62
N PHE A 872 5.38 6.77 -17.65
CA PHE A 872 4.95 6.82 -19.04
C PHE A 872 4.09 5.60 -19.39
N CYS A 873 2.81 5.85 -19.64
CA CYS A 873 1.80 4.82 -19.90
C CYS A 873 1.72 4.49 -21.39
N TYR A 874 1.39 3.23 -21.73
CA TYR A 874 1.05 2.86 -23.10
C TYR A 874 -0.25 3.56 -23.54
N PRO A 875 -0.39 4.02 -24.80
CA PRO A 875 0.56 3.95 -25.91
C PRO A 875 1.22 5.30 -26.24
N LEU A 876 1.49 6.16 -25.24
CA LEU A 876 1.98 7.52 -25.47
C LEU A 876 3.36 7.72 -24.84
N LYS A 877 4.38 7.80 -25.70
CA LYS A 877 5.78 8.07 -25.32
C LYS A 877 6.38 7.06 -24.33
N ASP A 878 5.82 5.85 -24.27
CA ASP A 878 6.20 4.78 -23.35
C ASP A 878 7.62 4.26 -23.59
N ARG A 879 8.17 4.39 -24.80
CA ARG A 879 9.49 3.85 -25.14
C ARG A 879 10.55 4.93 -25.39
N ILE A 880 10.14 6.04 -25.98
CA ILE A 880 11.05 7.01 -26.59
C ILE A 880 11.82 7.80 -25.52
N HIS A 881 11.22 8.07 -24.35
CA HIS A 881 11.83 8.82 -23.23
C HIS A 881 13.19 8.25 -22.76
N LEU A 882 13.39 6.93 -22.85
CA LEU A 882 14.64 6.27 -22.50
C LEU A 882 15.80 6.75 -23.40
N LYS A 883 15.53 7.06 -24.68
CA LYS A 883 16.55 7.56 -25.61
C LYS A 883 17.01 8.97 -25.23
N TRP A 884 16.10 9.83 -24.78
CA TRP A 884 16.49 11.10 -24.17
C TRP A 884 17.37 10.85 -22.96
N HIS A 885 17.00 9.95 -22.04
CA HIS A 885 17.83 9.67 -20.87
C HIS A 885 19.24 9.19 -21.28
N LEU A 886 19.35 8.31 -22.27
CA LEU A 886 20.64 7.89 -22.84
C LEU A 886 21.44 9.06 -23.42
N CYS A 887 20.79 9.95 -24.17
CA CYS A 887 21.43 11.17 -24.66
C CYS A 887 21.98 12.02 -23.51
N ARG A 888 21.17 12.25 -22.47
CA ARG A 888 21.54 13.04 -21.29
C ARG A 888 22.69 12.40 -20.51
N GLN A 889 22.91 11.09 -20.67
CA GLN A 889 24.05 10.35 -20.14
C GLN A 889 25.26 10.27 -21.10
N GLU A 890 25.23 11.01 -22.22
CA GLU A 890 26.27 11.09 -23.26
C GLU A 890 26.49 9.77 -24.03
N TYR A 891 25.45 8.96 -24.18
CA TYR A 891 25.54 7.78 -25.05
C TYR A 891 25.65 8.17 -26.52
N LYS A 892 26.52 7.47 -27.26
CA LYS A 892 26.62 7.55 -28.72
C LYS A 892 25.82 6.45 -29.39
N PHE A 893 25.16 6.78 -30.51
CA PHE A 893 24.29 5.88 -31.25
C PHE A 893 25.02 5.43 -32.52
N PHE A 894 25.37 4.15 -32.58
CA PHE A 894 26.14 3.54 -33.65
C PHE A 894 25.18 2.81 -34.58
N ILE A 895 24.91 3.39 -35.75
CA ILE A 895 23.98 2.80 -36.72
C ILE A 895 24.68 1.67 -37.46
N VAL A 896 24.05 0.50 -37.49
CA VAL A 896 24.64 -0.75 -37.99
C VAL A 896 24.09 -1.07 -39.39
N ASN A 897 24.98 -1.52 -40.28
CA ASN A 897 24.63 -2.05 -41.60
C ASN A 897 24.07 -3.48 -41.53
N ASP A 898 23.47 -3.96 -42.62
CA ASP A 898 23.21 -5.39 -42.89
C ASP A 898 22.15 -6.09 -42.02
N ILE A 899 21.64 -5.44 -40.98
CA ILE A 899 20.68 -6.02 -40.04
C ILE A 899 19.49 -5.09 -39.82
N PHE A 900 18.31 -5.67 -39.71
CA PHE A 900 17.11 -4.90 -39.48
C PHE A 900 16.10 -5.67 -38.64
N MET A 901 15.17 -4.90 -38.09
CA MET A 901 13.97 -5.38 -37.44
C MET A 901 12.77 -4.92 -38.27
N TYR A 902 11.67 -5.62 -38.21
CA TYR A 902 10.40 -5.16 -38.76
C TYR A 902 9.23 -5.50 -37.86
N HIS A 903 8.32 -4.55 -37.72
CA HIS A 903 7.04 -4.73 -37.05
C HIS A 903 6.03 -5.32 -38.03
N TYR A 904 5.48 -6.48 -37.71
CA TYR A 904 4.61 -7.25 -38.60
C TYR A 904 3.15 -7.08 -38.18
N ASP A 905 2.43 -6.19 -38.85
CA ASP A 905 1.11 -5.74 -38.41
C ASP A 905 0.13 -5.52 -39.59
N THR A 906 -1.17 -5.65 -39.32
CA THR A 906 -2.23 -5.25 -40.26
C THR A 906 -2.63 -3.82 -39.94
N ILE A 907 -2.93 -3.01 -40.95
CA ILE A 907 -3.61 -1.73 -40.70
C ILE A 907 -5.07 -2.03 -40.30
N ASP A 908 -5.33 -2.43 -39.06
CA ASP A 908 -6.69 -2.49 -38.52
C ASP A 908 -7.14 -1.08 -38.13
N PHE A 909 -8.02 -0.51 -38.96
CA PHE A 909 -8.61 0.81 -38.72
C PHE A 909 -9.37 0.89 -37.39
N LYS A 910 -9.98 -0.20 -36.92
CA LYS A 910 -10.71 -0.22 -35.64
C LYS A 910 -9.72 -0.12 -34.47
N GLU A 911 -8.64 -0.89 -34.51
CA GLU A 911 -7.60 -0.85 -33.47
C GLU A 911 -6.89 0.50 -33.44
N LYS A 912 -6.54 1.06 -34.60
CA LYS A 912 -5.97 2.42 -34.69
C LYS A 912 -6.90 3.47 -34.09
N LYS A 913 -8.22 3.35 -34.28
CA LYS A 913 -9.22 4.24 -33.69
C LYS A 913 -9.26 4.11 -32.16
N LEU A 914 -9.22 2.89 -31.64
CA LEU A 914 -9.14 2.62 -30.20
C LEU A 914 -7.86 3.20 -29.57
N LEU A 915 -6.70 2.96 -30.20
CA LEU A 915 -5.42 3.51 -29.76
C LEU A 915 -5.43 5.05 -29.76
N LYS A 916 -6.02 5.69 -30.78
CA LYS A 916 -6.17 7.15 -30.83
C LYS A 916 -7.00 7.68 -29.66
N LYS A 917 -8.12 7.02 -29.33
CA LYS A 917 -8.95 7.36 -28.16
C LYS A 917 -8.20 7.15 -26.85
N ALA A 918 -7.47 6.05 -26.71
CA ALA A 918 -6.63 5.77 -25.54
C ALA A 918 -5.55 6.85 -25.34
N LYS A 919 -4.83 7.24 -26.41
CA LYS A 919 -3.85 8.34 -26.40
C LYS A 919 -4.46 9.65 -25.87
N TYR A 920 -5.65 10.00 -26.36
CA TYR A 920 -6.32 11.23 -25.95
C TYR A 920 -6.62 11.26 -24.44
N ARG A 921 -7.03 10.14 -23.85
CA ARG A 921 -7.35 10.05 -22.41
C ARG A 921 -6.16 10.24 -21.49
N ILE A 922 -4.97 9.79 -21.91
CA ILE A 922 -3.75 9.89 -21.10
C ILE A 922 -2.89 11.10 -21.46
N LEU A 923 -3.32 11.90 -22.44
CA LEU A 923 -2.56 13.03 -22.98
C LEU A 923 -2.16 14.03 -21.89
N THR A 924 -3.13 14.49 -21.11
CA THR A 924 -2.93 15.47 -20.02
C THR A 924 -1.97 14.95 -18.95
N LYS A 925 -2.16 13.69 -18.53
CA LYS A 925 -1.26 12.97 -17.61
C LYS A 925 0.15 12.90 -18.18
N THR A 926 0.30 12.55 -19.46
CA THR A 926 1.60 12.41 -20.12
C THR A 926 2.34 13.74 -20.24
N VAL A 927 1.64 14.82 -20.58
CA VAL A 927 2.22 16.18 -20.61
C VAL A 927 2.78 16.58 -19.24
N ARG A 928 2.06 16.26 -18.15
CA ARG A 928 2.57 16.50 -16.78
C ARG A 928 3.83 15.67 -16.51
N ILE A 929 3.85 14.40 -16.90
CA ILE A 929 5.01 13.52 -16.73
C ILE A 929 6.22 14.02 -17.54
N ILE A 930 6.02 14.48 -18.79
CA ILE A 930 7.10 15.05 -19.63
C ILE A 930 7.73 16.28 -18.95
N LYS A 931 6.92 17.17 -18.36
CA LYS A 931 7.43 18.33 -17.61
C LYS A 931 8.31 17.90 -16.44
N GLU A 932 7.83 16.97 -15.63
CA GLU A 932 8.58 16.44 -14.48
C GLU A 932 9.83 15.65 -14.89
N PHE A 933 9.76 14.89 -15.98
CA PHE A 933 10.90 14.19 -16.56
C PHE A 933 11.98 15.18 -17.02
N ASN A 934 11.62 16.23 -17.75
CA ASN A 934 12.57 17.27 -18.17
C ASN A 934 13.21 17.96 -16.96
N LYS A 935 12.44 18.35 -15.94
CA LYS A 935 12.97 18.92 -14.68
C LYS A 935 13.99 17.98 -14.01
N LYS A 936 13.65 16.69 -13.88
CA LYS A 936 14.57 15.66 -13.35
C LYS A 936 15.84 15.57 -14.19
N MET A 937 15.72 15.53 -15.51
CA MET A 937 16.86 15.47 -16.42
C MET A 937 17.73 16.72 -16.33
N TYR A 938 17.15 17.91 -16.15
CA TYR A 938 17.90 19.16 -15.94
C TYR A 938 18.73 19.13 -14.66
N ARG A 939 18.15 18.65 -13.55
CA ARG A 939 18.84 18.51 -12.26
C ARG A 939 19.98 17.50 -12.32
N LEU A 940 19.76 16.33 -12.92
CA LEU A 940 20.74 15.24 -12.94
C LEU A 940 21.87 15.43 -13.97
N TYR A 941 21.57 16.04 -15.12
CA TYR A 941 22.52 16.16 -16.25
C TYR A 941 22.57 17.60 -16.82
N PRO A 942 22.98 18.60 -16.03
CA PRO A 942 22.97 20.00 -16.46
C PRO A 942 23.92 20.25 -17.66
N LYS A 943 25.02 19.50 -17.76
CA LYS A 943 26.05 19.69 -18.81
C LYS A 943 25.56 19.33 -20.22
N THR A 944 24.62 18.40 -20.35
CA THR A 944 24.14 17.91 -21.65
C THR A 944 22.92 18.68 -22.16
N VAL A 945 22.51 19.78 -21.50
CA VAL A 945 21.25 20.50 -21.80
C VAL A 945 21.23 21.06 -23.21
N ARG A 946 22.37 21.56 -23.67
CA ARG A 946 22.52 22.10 -25.03
C ARG A 946 22.86 21.04 -26.08
N LEU A 947 23.19 19.82 -25.65
CA LEU A 947 23.61 18.72 -26.54
C LEU A 947 22.44 17.83 -26.96
N CYS A 948 21.44 17.68 -26.09
CA CYS A 948 20.30 16.80 -26.31
C CYS A 948 19.03 17.61 -26.55
N PRO A 949 18.14 17.15 -27.45
CA PRO A 949 16.86 17.80 -27.67
C PRO A 949 16.04 17.81 -26.37
N LYS A 950 15.22 18.84 -26.20
CA LYS A 950 14.22 18.87 -25.13
C LYS A 950 13.17 17.80 -25.42
N PHE A 951 12.72 17.08 -24.38
CA PHE A 951 11.71 16.04 -24.58
C PHE A 951 10.33 16.67 -24.67
N GLU A 952 9.64 16.45 -25.78
CA GLU A 952 8.35 17.04 -26.09
C GLU A 952 7.37 15.99 -26.60
N LEU A 953 6.08 16.34 -26.58
CA LEU A 953 4.99 15.47 -26.98
C LEU A 953 4.99 15.25 -28.50
#